data_AF-F0ZG97-F1
#
_entry.id   AF-F0ZG97-F1
#
_cell.length_a   1.000
_cell.length_b   1.000
_cell.length_c   1.000
_cell.angle_alpha   90.00
_cell.angle_beta   90.00
_cell.angle_gamma   90.00
#
_symmetry.space_group_name_H-M   'P 1'
#
loop_
_entity.id
_entity.type
_entity.pdbx_description
1 polymer ?
#
loop_
_entity_poly.entity_id
_entity_poly.type
_entity_poly.pdbx_seq_one_letter_code
_entity_poly.pdbx_strand_id
1 'polypeptide(L)'
;MENCYLYPDFFIGPFPDSLSFFRMNYCTGLERQFDKPIYPKIKTLDFTFKDSINLIINLSNIRTLTGSFNLYFINNALREASTLKLNNDLTPETKMTLSFMHFSSNYIPNLSNVKIPIQLILYLTGQPIGIESISTFIEINQLIIYSYFTEEIEFPPFQTLFPLKKFDLYISTVGYFKKPTNYIDLSNSKIGSLKIVNAGLDFNIDGNVPFIFPKEIVEFDVSYGSFSNIPSFKGFDIKFLSLRKCNLNLNFSNFKRDYFPPSLLHLSLPDNQLFGTIDQSFCSLSLLVLQDNSLSGALPSCVSCFYQSYPLIQELFKGTNNKFDPVGPCTTIVPKIRIENSYCRVYGQDVGYSSTQVILSSKGFTNVIGYFNGLEYYFTLGSEYNSVTLWNLTFPTIPPQTFTLSTDNSPPNIVLVKPSLSNTFVFEGDHFSYNKSEVEITIDGKKCEVVSSTYYSISCTINSLDLSKRRVLTYVKIDQMQTQLTILDLTKENSISYCPNDCGSGYCFSDIGECACLLDCQNGGQCNSNTQECICTGKWTGDSCTIPLHYVSAVSPSSTSGGEAKIYGSFGSLHQYLSVYIGNKNCTPITSVSSDLIICNAPEGEGVKDLNVTQNFNSFIGKNMYSYISPVIKCPNNCTSTNNGNCNTSNGECKCKVGYSGFDCSALKNNDEKNGTSSGENTNNQNKETVPVSTTTIDKESAITKITNQETFYEISITELHEISIDGASINKFDLVKKWDITANDDSKSFVFKQQLENSTSTITYVIQEIEETTQFTFADIPFTLERGSTKISVIIENFPFTSSLSTLALYFNTKATQGQEDLKNECNKKETEIDTSNVSDNLMLNSYVSIAKNSKVLYGRIINRAISDEKATFISSSIITNSSDSLVLSLNLPHCNNRCEIDPDFSVLVSPGFKQCKNQNGKSWVIPVAVVIPCVFVVAIVIVGALLIKKNRTNVMVIKKKFKNKFKPTKKQDLYMPSEAELKKV
;
A
#
# COMPACT_ATOMS: atom_id res chain seq x y z
N MET A 1 -58.66 -29.57 -17.62
CA MET A 1 -60.08 -29.98 -17.49
C MET A 1 -60.69 -29.20 -16.35
N GLU A 2 -61.95 -28.79 -16.46
CA GLU A 2 -62.67 -28.07 -15.40
C GLU A 2 -64.01 -28.74 -15.10
N ASN A 3 -64.45 -28.72 -13.84
CA ASN A 3 -65.76 -29.24 -13.39
C ASN A 3 -66.07 -30.67 -13.88
N CYS A 4 -65.08 -31.57 -13.82
CA CYS A 4 -65.16 -32.92 -14.37
C CYS A 4 -65.36 -33.99 -13.28
N TYR A 5 -65.84 -35.18 -13.66
CA TYR A 5 -65.87 -36.35 -12.77
C TYR A 5 -64.82 -37.37 -13.22
N LEU A 6 -63.94 -37.78 -12.31
CA LEU A 6 -62.85 -38.71 -12.60
C LEU A 6 -63.23 -40.16 -12.23
N TYR A 7 -63.03 -41.08 -13.17
CA TYR A 7 -63.19 -42.53 -12.95
C TYR A 7 -61.94 -43.12 -12.30
N PRO A 8 -62.04 -44.07 -11.34
CA PRO A 8 -60.93 -44.53 -10.49
C PRO A 8 -59.59 -44.88 -11.17
N ASP A 9 -59.64 -45.29 -12.44
CA ASP A 9 -58.47 -45.71 -13.21
C ASP A 9 -58.01 -44.65 -14.25
N PHE A 10 -58.49 -43.40 -14.17
CA PHE A 10 -58.22 -42.36 -15.18
C PHE A 10 -56.73 -42.18 -15.44
N PHE A 11 -55.90 -42.09 -14.38
CA PHE A 11 -54.46 -41.86 -14.55
C PHE A 11 -53.66 -43.04 -15.09
N ILE A 12 -54.27 -44.21 -15.27
CA ILE A 12 -53.58 -45.40 -15.81
C ILE A 12 -53.44 -45.32 -17.34
N GLY A 13 -54.34 -44.58 -17.99
CA GLY A 13 -54.37 -44.41 -19.45
C GLY A 13 -55.12 -45.53 -20.17
N PRO A 14 -54.86 -45.73 -21.47
CA PRO A 14 -53.75 -45.16 -22.25
C PRO A 14 -53.94 -43.67 -22.57
N PHE A 15 -52.83 -42.92 -22.60
CA PHE A 15 -52.77 -41.53 -23.06
C PHE A 15 -51.81 -41.38 -24.25
N PRO A 16 -51.94 -40.33 -25.07
CA PRO A 16 -50.97 -40.03 -26.11
C PRO A 16 -49.57 -39.80 -25.55
N ASP A 17 -48.55 -40.21 -26.31
CA ASP A 17 -47.15 -40.11 -25.91
C ASP A 17 -46.66 -38.68 -25.67
N SER A 18 -47.31 -37.70 -26.29
CA SER A 18 -47.03 -36.27 -26.13
C SER A 18 -47.61 -35.67 -24.84
N LEU A 19 -48.49 -36.39 -24.14
CA LEU A 19 -49.18 -35.88 -22.97
C LEU A 19 -48.30 -36.01 -21.72
N SER A 20 -47.67 -34.90 -21.34
CA SER A 20 -46.76 -34.81 -20.19
C SER A 20 -47.32 -34.02 -19.01
N PHE A 21 -48.46 -33.34 -19.17
CA PHE A 21 -49.03 -32.41 -18.20
C PHE A 21 -50.54 -32.57 -18.08
N PHE A 22 -51.03 -32.65 -16.83
CA PHE A 22 -52.44 -32.59 -16.51
C PHE A 22 -52.73 -31.45 -15.55
N ARG A 23 -53.71 -30.61 -15.89
CA ARG A 23 -54.32 -29.63 -14.98
C ARG A 23 -55.82 -29.85 -14.89
N MET A 24 -56.29 -29.98 -13.66
CA MET A 24 -57.67 -30.30 -13.35
C MET A 24 -58.19 -29.36 -12.29
N ASN A 25 -59.17 -28.54 -12.67
CA ASN A 25 -59.79 -27.60 -11.77
C ASN A 25 -61.18 -28.10 -11.41
N TYR A 26 -61.48 -28.19 -10.13
CA TYR A 26 -62.85 -28.43 -9.64
C TYR A 26 -63.42 -29.78 -10.06
N CYS A 27 -62.55 -30.78 -10.26
CA CYS A 27 -63.00 -32.12 -10.60
C CYS A 27 -63.30 -32.94 -9.33
N THR A 28 -64.31 -33.80 -9.42
CA THR A 28 -64.78 -34.72 -8.36
C THR A 28 -64.37 -36.16 -8.70
N GLY A 29 -64.56 -37.11 -7.77
CA GLY A 29 -64.19 -38.53 -7.97
C GLY A 29 -62.70 -38.86 -7.74
N LEU A 30 -61.96 -38.01 -7.00
CA LEU A 30 -60.51 -38.18 -6.80
C LEU A 30 -60.14 -39.30 -5.79
N GLU A 31 -61.07 -39.73 -4.93
CA GLU A 31 -60.78 -40.59 -3.77
C GLU A 31 -60.11 -41.94 -4.09
N ARG A 32 -60.16 -42.40 -5.35
CA ARG A 32 -59.57 -43.68 -5.81
C ARG A 32 -58.53 -43.55 -6.93
N GLN A 33 -58.15 -42.32 -7.29
CA GLN A 33 -57.35 -42.06 -8.50
C GLN A 33 -55.88 -42.47 -8.40
N PHE A 34 -55.39 -42.74 -7.20
CA PHE A 34 -53.99 -43.02 -6.91
C PHE A 34 -53.80 -44.40 -6.28
N ASP A 35 -54.74 -45.33 -6.49
CA ASP A 35 -54.63 -46.71 -5.99
C ASP A 35 -53.67 -47.55 -6.84
N LYS A 36 -53.32 -47.09 -8.04
CA LYS A 36 -52.38 -47.72 -8.97
C LYS A 36 -51.37 -46.70 -9.54
N PRO A 37 -50.23 -47.14 -10.08
CA PRO A 37 -49.24 -46.24 -10.67
C PRO A 37 -49.81 -45.44 -11.85
N ILE A 38 -49.55 -44.13 -11.86
CA ILE A 38 -49.94 -43.25 -12.95
C ILE A 38 -49.18 -43.60 -14.24
N TYR A 39 -49.74 -43.21 -15.38
CA TYR A 39 -49.17 -43.43 -16.69
C TYR A 39 -47.74 -42.82 -16.78
N PRO A 40 -46.70 -43.59 -17.14
CA PRO A 40 -45.30 -43.18 -16.97
C PRO A 40 -44.86 -41.91 -17.73
N LYS A 41 -45.62 -41.51 -18.76
CA LYS A 41 -45.33 -40.31 -19.56
C LYS A 41 -45.88 -39.03 -18.94
N ILE A 42 -46.81 -39.11 -18.00
CA ILE A 42 -47.26 -37.95 -17.22
C ILE A 42 -46.10 -37.50 -16.34
N LYS A 43 -45.66 -36.25 -16.51
CA LYS A 43 -44.54 -35.66 -15.75
C LYS A 43 -45.01 -34.62 -14.74
N THR A 44 -46.17 -34.01 -14.97
CA THR A 44 -46.75 -32.97 -14.12
C THR A 44 -48.23 -33.17 -13.89
N LEU A 45 -48.67 -32.89 -12.67
CA LEU A 45 -50.05 -33.04 -12.24
C LEU A 45 -50.47 -31.88 -11.32
N ASP A 46 -51.45 -31.11 -11.75
CA ASP A 46 -52.03 -29.96 -11.04
C ASP A 46 -53.50 -30.21 -10.74
N PHE A 47 -53.88 -30.10 -9.46
CA PHE A 47 -55.26 -30.19 -9.01
C PHE A 47 -55.69 -29.04 -8.11
N THR A 48 -56.88 -28.55 -8.41
CA THR A 48 -57.60 -27.59 -7.59
C THR A 48 -58.91 -28.19 -7.09
N PHE A 49 -59.10 -28.29 -5.77
CA PHE A 49 -60.27 -28.90 -5.16
C PHE A 49 -61.38 -27.90 -4.82
N LYS A 50 -62.62 -28.27 -5.17
CA LYS A 50 -63.84 -27.51 -4.88
C LYS A 50 -64.65 -28.05 -3.70
N ASP A 51 -64.44 -29.31 -3.33
CA ASP A 51 -65.13 -29.99 -2.23
C ASP A 51 -64.10 -30.59 -1.27
N SER A 52 -64.54 -30.96 -0.06
CA SER A 52 -63.69 -31.66 0.91
C SER A 52 -63.35 -33.07 0.43
N ILE A 53 -62.12 -33.51 0.64
CA ILE A 53 -61.64 -34.82 0.19
C ILE A 53 -60.97 -35.58 1.33
N ASN A 54 -61.21 -36.89 1.39
CA ASN A 54 -60.43 -37.83 2.19
C ASN A 54 -59.65 -38.74 1.25
N LEU A 55 -58.33 -38.55 1.17
CA LEU A 55 -57.48 -39.24 0.19
C LEU A 55 -56.11 -39.55 0.78
N ILE A 56 -55.65 -40.78 0.58
CA ILE A 56 -54.30 -41.23 0.90
C ILE A 56 -53.60 -41.55 -0.42
N ILE A 57 -52.44 -40.95 -0.65
CA ILE A 57 -51.65 -41.15 -1.87
C ILE A 57 -50.34 -41.82 -1.49
N ASN A 58 -50.10 -43.02 -2.00
CA ASN A 58 -48.80 -43.68 -1.92
C ASN A 58 -47.84 -43.04 -2.93
N LEU A 59 -46.66 -42.62 -2.48
CA LEU A 59 -45.68 -41.97 -3.36
C LEU A 59 -45.20 -42.88 -4.49
N SER A 60 -45.17 -44.20 -4.29
CA SER A 60 -44.84 -45.18 -5.33
C SER A 60 -45.77 -45.09 -6.55
N ASN A 61 -47.04 -44.69 -6.34
CA ASN A 61 -48.02 -44.57 -7.41
C ASN A 61 -47.85 -43.30 -8.26
N ILE A 62 -47.11 -42.30 -7.77
CA ILE A 62 -46.81 -41.05 -8.50
C ILE A 62 -45.33 -40.88 -8.80
N ARG A 63 -44.49 -41.89 -8.56
CA ARG A 63 -43.02 -41.82 -8.65
C ARG A 63 -42.47 -41.45 -10.04
N THR A 64 -43.28 -41.58 -11.10
CA THR A 64 -42.89 -41.27 -12.48
C THR A 64 -42.97 -39.77 -12.80
N LEU A 65 -43.61 -38.98 -11.93
CA LEU A 65 -43.61 -37.53 -12.04
C LEU A 65 -42.19 -36.99 -11.85
N THR A 66 -41.83 -36.01 -12.67
CA THR A 66 -40.50 -35.35 -12.62
C THR A 66 -40.62 -33.82 -12.68
N GLY A 67 -41.73 -33.31 -13.21
CA GLY A 67 -42.07 -31.89 -13.24
C GLY A 67 -42.65 -31.42 -11.91
N SER A 68 -43.98 -31.33 -11.80
CA SER A 68 -44.61 -30.89 -10.56
C SER A 68 -45.82 -31.71 -10.11
N PHE A 69 -46.10 -31.67 -8.82
CA PHE A 69 -47.22 -32.34 -8.18
C PHE A 69 -47.89 -31.35 -7.23
N ASN A 70 -49.03 -30.82 -7.65
CA ASN A 70 -49.71 -29.71 -7.00
C ASN A 70 -51.13 -30.10 -6.61
N LEU A 71 -51.40 -30.11 -5.31
CA LEU A 71 -52.70 -30.41 -4.72
C LEU A 71 -53.10 -29.26 -3.79
N TYR A 72 -54.03 -28.41 -4.20
CA TYR A 72 -54.49 -27.29 -3.38
C TYR A 72 -56.01 -27.07 -3.48
N PHE A 73 -56.57 -26.43 -2.46
CA PHE A 73 -58.01 -26.17 -2.34
C PHE A 73 -58.32 -24.70 -2.64
N ILE A 74 -59.52 -24.43 -3.17
CA ILE A 74 -60.00 -23.08 -3.51
C ILE A 74 -60.15 -22.19 -2.28
N ASN A 75 -60.60 -22.74 -1.15
CA ASN A 75 -60.83 -21.97 0.07
C ASN A 75 -60.34 -22.72 1.32
N ASN A 76 -60.19 -21.97 2.43
CA ASN A 76 -59.67 -22.52 3.69
C ASN A 76 -60.64 -23.46 4.40
N ALA A 77 -61.96 -23.22 4.31
CA ALA A 77 -62.96 -24.07 4.95
C ALA A 77 -62.96 -25.50 4.41
N LEU A 78 -62.75 -25.67 3.10
CA LEU A 78 -62.62 -26.98 2.46
C LEU A 78 -61.32 -27.69 2.86
N ARG A 79 -60.25 -26.93 3.13
CA ARG A 79 -58.96 -27.49 3.59
C ARG A 79 -59.10 -28.10 4.98
N GLU A 80 -59.73 -27.38 5.91
CA GLU A 80 -59.97 -27.85 7.28
C GLU A 80 -60.86 -29.10 7.33
N ALA A 81 -61.84 -29.20 6.41
CA ALA A 81 -62.73 -30.34 6.30
C ALA A 81 -62.13 -31.56 5.56
N SER A 82 -60.90 -31.47 5.04
CA SER A 82 -60.26 -32.51 4.23
C SER A 82 -59.16 -33.26 4.97
N THR A 83 -58.99 -34.54 4.67
CA THR A 83 -57.88 -35.37 5.16
C THR A 83 -57.09 -35.92 4.00
N LEU A 84 -56.14 -35.12 3.52
CA LEU A 84 -55.22 -35.49 2.44
C LEU A 84 -53.89 -35.94 3.04
N LYS A 85 -53.47 -37.19 2.82
CA LYS A 85 -52.21 -37.75 3.34
C LYS A 85 -51.33 -38.26 2.22
N LEU A 86 -50.05 -37.88 2.22
CA LEU A 86 -49.03 -38.57 1.41
C LEU A 86 -48.39 -39.65 2.28
N ASN A 87 -48.60 -40.90 1.90
CA ASN A 87 -47.93 -42.03 2.51
C ASN A 87 -46.65 -42.32 1.72
N ASN A 88 -45.51 -42.24 2.38
CA ASN A 88 -44.23 -42.52 1.76
C ASN A 88 -43.85 -43.98 1.93
N ASP A 89 -44.12 -44.75 0.88
CA ASP A 89 -43.78 -46.16 0.72
C ASP A 89 -42.52 -46.37 -0.13
N LEU A 90 -41.71 -45.32 -0.33
CA LEU A 90 -40.48 -45.39 -1.12
C LEU A 90 -39.30 -45.94 -0.30
N THR A 91 -38.45 -46.69 -0.99
CA THR A 91 -37.20 -47.24 -0.48
C THR A 91 -36.01 -46.50 -1.12
N PRO A 92 -34.76 -46.68 -0.62
CA PRO A 92 -33.58 -46.10 -1.27
C PRO A 92 -33.39 -46.52 -2.74
N GLU A 93 -33.95 -47.66 -3.15
CA GLU A 93 -33.93 -48.18 -4.52
C GLU A 93 -35.04 -47.59 -5.40
N THR A 94 -36.10 -47.05 -4.79
CA THR A 94 -37.27 -46.48 -5.45
C THR A 94 -37.41 -44.98 -5.22
N LYS A 95 -36.28 -44.26 -5.14
CA LYS A 95 -36.25 -42.80 -4.96
C LYS A 95 -37.05 -42.06 -6.03
N MET A 96 -37.65 -40.95 -5.62
CA MET A 96 -38.43 -40.06 -6.48
C MET A 96 -37.75 -38.69 -6.57
N THR A 97 -37.74 -38.08 -7.75
CA THR A 97 -37.28 -36.69 -7.94
C THR A 97 -38.38 -35.89 -8.61
N LEU A 98 -38.77 -34.78 -8.01
CA LEU A 98 -39.84 -33.91 -8.50
C LEU A 98 -39.37 -32.46 -8.43
N SER A 99 -39.48 -31.70 -9.51
CA SER A 99 -38.95 -30.33 -9.53
C SER A 99 -39.64 -29.43 -8.50
N PHE A 100 -40.96 -29.51 -8.40
CA PHE A 100 -41.78 -28.66 -7.54
C PHE A 100 -42.95 -29.43 -6.92
N MET A 101 -43.22 -29.23 -5.64
CA MET A 101 -44.39 -29.82 -4.97
C MET A 101 -45.17 -28.75 -4.21
N HIS A 102 -46.48 -28.72 -4.38
CA HIS A 102 -47.39 -27.91 -3.59
C HIS A 102 -48.45 -28.80 -2.98
N PHE A 103 -48.53 -28.81 -1.65
CA PHE A 103 -49.38 -29.72 -0.92
C PHE A 103 -50.13 -28.99 0.21
N SER A 104 -51.45 -29.07 0.20
CA SER A 104 -52.32 -28.55 1.26
C SER A 104 -52.81 -29.69 2.15
N SER A 105 -52.41 -29.71 3.42
CA SER A 105 -52.81 -30.73 4.38
C SER A 105 -52.55 -30.29 5.82
N ASN A 106 -53.31 -30.86 6.76
CA ASN A 106 -53.00 -30.82 8.19
C ASN A 106 -51.92 -31.84 8.62
N TYR A 107 -51.52 -32.75 7.74
CA TYR A 107 -50.45 -33.73 7.96
C TYR A 107 -49.19 -33.34 7.22
N ILE A 108 -48.06 -33.38 7.92
CA ILE A 108 -46.75 -33.17 7.33
C ILE A 108 -46.18 -34.53 6.93
N PRO A 109 -45.95 -34.79 5.63
CA PRO A 109 -45.58 -36.12 5.16
C PRO A 109 -44.11 -36.45 5.45
N ASN A 110 -43.78 -37.73 5.59
CA ASN A 110 -42.39 -38.19 5.53
C ASN A 110 -41.93 -38.13 4.06
N LEU A 111 -40.82 -37.46 3.77
CA LEU A 111 -40.25 -37.32 2.41
C LEU A 111 -38.86 -37.97 2.28
N SER A 112 -38.55 -38.97 3.11
CA SER A 112 -37.38 -39.82 2.91
C SER A 112 -37.37 -40.38 1.49
N ASN A 113 -36.20 -40.42 0.83
CA ASN A 113 -36.09 -40.89 -0.55
C ASN A 113 -36.81 -40.03 -1.61
N VAL A 114 -37.21 -38.80 -1.28
CA VAL A 114 -37.78 -37.82 -2.21
C VAL A 114 -36.83 -36.63 -2.36
N LYS A 115 -36.53 -36.24 -3.61
CA LYS A 115 -35.71 -35.08 -3.95
C LYS A 115 -36.56 -33.98 -4.60
N ILE A 116 -36.47 -32.76 -4.07
CA ILE A 116 -37.17 -31.58 -4.59
C ILE A 116 -36.18 -30.42 -4.80
N PRO A 117 -35.56 -30.30 -5.98
CA PRO A 117 -34.46 -29.38 -6.21
C PRO A 117 -34.88 -27.91 -6.35
N ILE A 118 -36.17 -27.60 -6.60
CA ILE A 118 -36.64 -26.21 -6.72
C ILE A 118 -37.33 -25.78 -5.41
N GLN A 119 -38.56 -26.24 -5.16
CA GLN A 119 -39.37 -25.72 -4.06
C GLN A 119 -40.45 -26.70 -3.60
N LEU A 120 -40.64 -26.80 -2.29
CA LEU A 120 -41.79 -27.43 -1.63
C LEU A 120 -42.64 -26.33 -0.96
N ILE A 121 -43.93 -26.29 -1.28
CA ILE A 121 -44.91 -25.43 -0.60
C ILE A 121 -45.87 -26.29 0.21
N LEU A 122 -45.95 -26.02 1.51
CA LEU A 122 -46.90 -26.63 2.43
C LEU A 122 -47.95 -25.61 2.86
N TYR A 123 -49.23 -25.93 2.67
CA TYR A 123 -50.32 -25.21 3.29
C TYR A 123 -50.87 -26.01 4.47
N LEU A 124 -50.57 -25.54 5.67
CA LEU A 124 -51.02 -26.12 6.93
C LEU A 124 -52.34 -25.46 7.35
N THR A 125 -53.34 -26.28 7.65
CA THR A 125 -54.64 -25.82 8.16
C THR A 125 -54.93 -26.50 9.48
N GLY A 126 -55.18 -25.71 10.52
CA GLY A 126 -55.25 -26.20 11.90
C GLY A 126 -53.91 -26.69 12.44
N GLN A 127 -53.88 -27.26 13.65
CA GLN A 127 -52.64 -27.68 14.30
C GLN A 127 -51.92 -28.78 13.47
N PRO A 128 -50.65 -28.57 13.07
CA PRO A 128 -49.95 -29.52 12.22
C PRO A 128 -49.70 -30.85 12.95
N ILE A 129 -50.03 -31.95 12.27
CA ILE A 129 -49.79 -33.31 12.75
C ILE A 129 -48.57 -33.89 12.04
N GLY A 130 -47.69 -34.56 12.78
CA GLY A 130 -46.50 -35.22 12.23
C GLY A 130 -45.34 -34.28 11.93
N ILE A 131 -45.22 -33.17 12.66
CA ILE A 131 -44.19 -32.13 12.46
C ILE A 131 -42.75 -32.67 12.55
N GLU A 132 -42.55 -33.76 13.28
CA GLU A 132 -41.29 -34.50 13.35
C GLU A 132 -40.84 -35.03 11.98
N SER A 133 -41.76 -35.28 11.04
CA SER A 133 -41.45 -35.79 9.70
C SER A 133 -40.62 -34.81 8.87
N ILE A 134 -40.57 -33.53 9.24
CA ILE A 134 -39.77 -32.54 8.52
C ILE A 134 -38.28 -32.85 8.60
N SER A 135 -37.82 -33.60 9.60
CA SER A 135 -36.44 -34.09 9.67
C SER A 135 -36.03 -34.92 8.44
N THR A 136 -37.00 -35.42 7.67
CA THR A 136 -36.77 -36.21 6.45
C THR A 136 -36.54 -35.37 5.20
N PHE A 137 -36.64 -34.04 5.28
CA PHE A 137 -36.58 -33.10 4.13
C PHE A 137 -35.13 -32.79 3.73
N ILE A 138 -34.31 -33.83 3.59
CA ILE A 138 -32.84 -33.71 3.45
C ILE A 138 -32.43 -33.28 2.03
N GLU A 139 -33.22 -33.64 1.01
CA GLU A 139 -32.95 -33.36 -0.42
C GLU A 139 -33.90 -32.29 -1.00
N ILE A 140 -34.32 -31.33 -0.17
CA ILE A 140 -35.15 -30.17 -0.54
C ILE A 140 -34.26 -28.92 -0.60
N ASN A 141 -34.47 -28.04 -1.58
CA ASN A 141 -33.70 -26.78 -1.72
C ASN A 141 -34.39 -25.56 -1.08
N GLN A 142 -35.72 -25.46 -1.18
CA GLN A 142 -36.51 -24.37 -0.60
C GLN A 142 -37.82 -24.91 -0.03
N LEU A 143 -38.18 -24.46 1.18
CA LEU A 143 -39.42 -24.80 1.85
C LEU A 143 -40.22 -23.53 2.15
N ILE A 144 -41.45 -23.46 1.66
CA ILE A 144 -42.41 -22.40 1.98
C ILE A 144 -43.57 -22.99 2.77
N ILE A 145 -43.82 -22.47 3.96
CA ILE A 145 -44.92 -22.88 4.82
C ILE A 145 -45.92 -21.74 4.90
N TYR A 146 -47.10 -21.96 4.36
CA TYR A 146 -48.27 -21.14 4.61
C TYR A 146 -49.12 -21.81 5.67
N SER A 147 -49.49 -21.09 6.71
CA SER A 147 -50.37 -21.63 7.76
C SER A 147 -51.56 -20.71 7.99
N TYR A 148 -52.73 -21.30 8.20
CA TYR A 148 -53.94 -20.60 8.58
C TYR A 148 -54.59 -21.33 9.76
N PHE A 149 -54.76 -20.62 10.87
CA PHE A 149 -55.32 -21.12 12.12
C PHE A 149 -56.52 -20.26 12.52
N THR A 150 -57.68 -20.90 12.69
CA THR A 150 -58.94 -20.27 13.08
C THR A 150 -59.12 -20.22 14.60
N GLU A 151 -58.49 -21.15 15.33
CA GLU A 151 -58.48 -21.22 16.78
C GLU A 151 -57.17 -20.68 17.37
N GLU A 152 -57.19 -20.39 18.67
CA GLU A 152 -55.99 -19.99 19.40
C GLU A 152 -55.09 -21.21 19.64
N ILE A 153 -53.88 -21.19 19.06
CA ILE A 153 -52.96 -22.34 19.09
C ILE A 153 -51.58 -21.96 19.64
N GLU A 154 -50.81 -22.96 20.06
CA GLU A 154 -49.37 -22.75 20.30
C GLU A 154 -48.67 -22.51 18.95
N PHE A 155 -47.72 -21.57 18.92
CA PHE A 155 -46.89 -21.38 17.73
C PHE A 155 -46.18 -22.70 17.41
N PRO A 156 -46.29 -23.22 16.17
CA PRO A 156 -45.75 -24.53 15.85
C PRO A 156 -44.27 -24.60 16.23
N PRO A 157 -43.80 -25.70 16.85
CA PRO A 157 -42.43 -25.84 17.33
C PRO A 157 -41.49 -26.10 16.15
N PHE A 158 -41.38 -25.12 15.25
CA PHE A 158 -40.46 -25.13 14.12
C PHE A 158 -39.00 -25.29 14.57
N GLN A 159 -38.70 -25.17 15.88
CA GLN A 159 -37.45 -25.63 16.48
C GLN A 159 -37.00 -27.04 16.06
N THR A 160 -37.94 -27.94 15.81
CA THR A 160 -37.64 -29.30 15.33
C THR A 160 -37.14 -29.35 13.88
N LEU A 161 -37.25 -28.26 13.11
CA LEU A 161 -36.75 -28.11 11.73
C LEU A 161 -35.21 -27.97 11.66
N PHE A 162 -34.56 -27.54 12.74
CA PHE A 162 -33.27 -26.85 12.66
C PHE A 162 -31.97 -27.67 12.65
N PRO A 163 -31.95 -29.02 12.59
CA PRO A 163 -30.74 -29.73 12.14
C PRO A 163 -30.44 -29.53 10.63
N LEU A 164 -31.37 -28.98 9.85
CA LEU A 164 -31.30 -28.98 8.38
C LEU A 164 -30.65 -27.71 7.83
N LYS A 165 -29.31 -27.61 7.89
CA LYS A 165 -28.51 -26.52 7.27
C LYS A 165 -28.61 -26.41 5.73
N LYS A 166 -29.57 -27.06 5.06
CA LYS A 166 -29.55 -27.35 3.62
C LYS A 166 -30.56 -26.62 2.73
N PHE A 167 -31.60 -25.97 3.27
CA PHE A 167 -32.61 -25.28 2.45
C PHE A 167 -32.98 -23.89 2.96
N ASP A 168 -33.51 -23.06 2.07
CA ASP A 168 -34.06 -21.74 2.41
C ASP A 168 -35.51 -21.89 2.90
N LEU A 169 -35.80 -21.38 4.10
CA LEU A 169 -37.10 -21.50 4.75
C LEU A 169 -37.87 -20.17 4.77
N TYR A 170 -39.11 -20.21 4.32
CA TYR A 170 -40.05 -19.08 4.33
C TYR A 170 -41.32 -19.49 5.07
N ILE A 171 -41.70 -18.74 6.10
CA ILE A 171 -42.88 -19.02 6.91
C ILE A 171 -43.82 -17.83 6.82
N SER A 172 -45.05 -18.06 6.40
CA SER A 172 -46.14 -17.07 6.44
C SER A 172 -47.33 -17.69 7.14
N THR A 173 -47.57 -17.27 8.37
CA THR A 173 -48.62 -17.83 9.21
C THR A 173 -49.68 -16.78 9.54
N VAL A 174 -50.94 -17.20 9.54
CA VAL A 174 -52.09 -16.38 9.90
C VAL A 174 -52.84 -17.09 11.02
N GLY A 175 -52.98 -16.48 12.18
CA GLY A 175 -53.72 -17.07 13.29
C GLY A 175 -53.37 -16.47 14.63
N TYR A 176 -54.22 -16.73 15.63
CA TYR A 176 -54.04 -16.25 16.99
C TYR A 176 -53.14 -17.21 17.77
N PHE A 177 -52.00 -16.73 18.26
CA PHE A 177 -51.05 -17.56 18.98
C PHE A 177 -51.15 -17.35 20.48
N LYS A 178 -51.16 -18.46 21.23
CA LYS A 178 -51.05 -18.46 22.69
C LYS A 178 -49.74 -17.81 23.12
N LYS A 179 -49.75 -17.23 24.32
CA LYS A 179 -48.55 -16.68 24.96
C LYS A 179 -47.41 -17.71 25.01
N PRO A 180 -46.24 -17.42 24.42
CA PRO A 180 -45.07 -18.29 24.53
C PRO A 180 -44.58 -18.37 25.98
N THR A 181 -44.21 -19.58 26.43
CA THR A 181 -43.62 -19.80 27.76
C THR A 181 -42.12 -19.52 27.79
N ASN A 182 -41.44 -19.62 26.64
CA ASN A 182 -40.01 -19.35 26.45
C ASN A 182 -39.79 -18.74 25.08
N TYR A 183 -38.63 -18.11 24.86
CA TYR A 183 -38.22 -17.61 23.56
C TYR A 183 -38.14 -18.76 22.54
N ILE A 184 -38.70 -18.54 21.35
CA ILE A 184 -38.67 -19.49 20.24
C ILE A 184 -37.31 -19.34 19.56
N ASP A 185 -36.44 -20.33 19.74
CA ASP A 185 -35.08 -20.30 19.20
C ASP A 185 -35.05 -20.72 17.71
N LEU A 186 -34.79 -19.74 16.85
CA LEU A 186 -34.61 -19.90 15.40
C LEU A 186 -33.13 -19.69 14.99
N SER A 187 -32.19 -19.56 15.93
CA SER A 187 -30.80 -19.20 15.64
C SER A 187 -30.05 -20.22 14.78
N ASN A 188 -30.46 -21.49 14.82
CA ASN A 188 -29.88 -22.58 14.03
C ASN A 188 -30.54 -22.79 12.66
N SER A 189 -31.52 -21.96 12.28
CA SER A 189 -32.24 -22.04 11.00
C SER A 189 -31.55 -21.29 9.88
N LYS A 190 -31.84 -21.66 8.62
CA LYS A 190 -31.72 -20.78 7.45
C LYS A 190 -33.08 -20.20 7.05
N ILE A 191 -33.70 -19.42 7.94
CA ILE A 191 -34.96 -18.74 7.63
C ILE A 191 -34.67 -17.44 6.90
N GLY A 192 -35.14 -17.31 5.66
CA GLY A 192 -35.03 -16.09 4.87
C GLY A 192 -36.13 -15.08 5.21
N SER A 193 -37.37 -15.55 5.45
CA SER A 193 -38.52 -14.69 5.74
C SER A 193 -39.43 -15.32 6.79
N LEU A 194 -39.81 -14.52 7.78
CA LEU A 194 -40.80 -14.88 8.81
C LEU A 194 -41.92 -13.83 8.84
N LYS A 195 -43.12 -14.26 8.45
CA LYS A 195 -44.33 -13.45 8.43
C LYS A 195 -45.40 -14.05 9.34
N ILE A 196 -45.93 -13.22 10.23
CA ILE A 196 -46.95 -13.58 11.22
C ILE A 196 -48.09 -12.57 11.16
N VAL A 197 -49.26 -13.01 10.76
CA VAL A 197 -50.47 -12.20 10.67
C VAL A 197 -51.43 -12.62 11.77
N ASN A 198 -52.06 -11.65 12.43
CA ASN A 198 -52.97 -11.88 13.56
C ASN A 198 -52.29 -12.48 14.79
N ALA A 199 -51.04 -12.10 15.06
CA ALA A 199 -50.20 -12.73 16.08
C ALA A 199 -50.90 -12.92 17.45
N GLY A 200 -51.74 -11.95 17.84
CA GLY A 200 -52.45 -11.95 19.11
C GLY A 200 -51.74 -11.06 20.12
N LEU A 201 -52.52 -10.43 21.01
CA LEU A 201 -51.99 -9.48 21.98
C LEU A 201 -51.02 -10.14 22.99
N ASP A 202 -51.27 -11.40 23.33
CA ASP A 202 -50.46 -12.13 24.30
C ASP A 202 -49.23 -12.83 23.69
N PHE A 203 -49.03 -12.75 22.37
CA PHE A 203 -47.89 -13.37 21.67
C PHE A 203 -46.59 -12.57 21.85
N ASN A 204 -46.12 -12.46 23.09
CA ASN A 204 -44.90 -11.76 23.47
C ASN A 204 -44.31 -12.37 24.77
N ILE A 205 -43.04 -12.06 25.04
CA ILE A 205 -42.38 -12.36 26.32
C ILE A 205 -41.96 -11.05 26.96
N ASP A 206 -42.65 -10.68 28.03
CA ASP A 206 -42.46 -9.40 28.73
C ASP A 206 -42.51 -8.19 27.78
N GLY A 207 -43.44 -8.23 26.82
CA GLY A 207 -43.59 -7.20 25.79
C GLY A 207 -42.53 -7.25 24.68
N ASN A 208 -41.65 -8.23 24.64
CA ASN A 208 -40.68 -8.41 23.55
C ASN A 208 -41.19 -9.41 22.50
N VAL A 209 -40.71 -9.24 21.27
CA VAL A 209 -40.88 -10.24 20.21
C VAL A 209 -40.29 -11.58 20.64
N PRO A 210 -41.05 -12.70 20.60
CA PRO A 210 -40.67 -13.94 21.28
C PRO A 210 -39.74 -14.86 20.45
N PHE A 211 -38.81 -14.29 19.67
CA PHE A 211 -37.90 -15.06 18.80
C PHE A 211 -36.43 -14.77 19.08
N ILE A 212 -35.59 -15.80 18.95
CA ILE A 212 -34.14 -15.66 18.76
C ILE A 212 -33.86 -15.89 17.28
N PHE A 213 -33.47 -14.86 16.56
CA PHE A 213 -33.35 -14.91 15.09
C PHE A 213 -32.04 -15.55 14.60
N PRO A 214 -32.03 -16.19 13.41
CA PRO A 214 -30.80 -16.52 12.69
C PRO A 214 -30.19 -15.28 12.05
N LYS A 215 -28.87 -15.29 11.80
CA LYS A 215 -28.17 -14.12 11.22
C LYS A 215 -28.63 -13.81 9.80
N GLU A 216 -29.00 -14.85 9.05
CA GLU A 216 -29.39 -14.83 7.65
C GLU A 216 -30.82 -14.35 7.39
N ILE A 217 -31.57 -13.94 8.43
CA ILE A 217 -32.94 -13.43 8.24
C ILE A 217 -32.96 -12.18 7.36
N VAL A 218 -33.77 -12.21 6.30
CA VAL A 218 -33.89 -11.12 5.33
C VAL A 218 -35.17 -10.31 5.54
N GLU A 219 -36.24 -10.95 5.98
CA GLU A 219 -37.54 -10.32 6.19
C GLU A 219 -38.19 -10.77 7.50
N PHE A 220 -38.70 -9.80 8.25
CA PHE A 220 -39.53 -10.02 9.42
C PHE A 220 -40.78 -9.14 9.36
N ASP A 221 -41.95 -9.75 9.30
CA ASP A 221 -43.25 -9.06 9.23
C ASP A 221 -44.19 -9.63 10.29
N VAL A 222 -44.62 -8.79 11.23
CA VAL A 222 -45.62 -9.16 12.23
C VAL A 222 -46.75 -8.16 12.23
N SER A 223 -47.99 -8.66 12.34
CA SER A 223 -49.16 -7.80 12.49
C SER A 223 -50.12 -8.25 13.58
N TYR A 224 -50.82 -7.27 14.17
CA TYR A 224 -51.81 -7.47 15.25
C TYR A 224 -51.21 -8.15 16.50
N GLY A 225 -49.96 -7.81 16.83
CA GLY A 225 -49.29 -8.21 18.08
C GLY A 225 -49.40 -7.15 19.18
N SER A 226 -48.63 -7.33 20.26
CA SER A 226 -48.44 -6.29 21.28
C SER A 226 -46.99 -6.29 21.77
N PHE A 227 -46.22 -5.27 21.40
CA PHE A 227 -44.80 -5.15 21.74
C PHE A 227 -44.50 -3.82 22.42
N SER A 228 -43.58 -3.85 23.37
CA SER A 228 -43.10 -2.70 24.15
C SER A 228 -41.86 -2.04 23.53
N ASN A 229 -41.20 -2.68 22.57
CA ASN A 229 -40.02 -2.18 21.88
C ASN A 229 -39.97 -2.67 20.43
N ILE A 230 -39.11 -2.02 19.63
CA ILE A 230 -38.73 -2.49 18.29
C ILE A 230 -37.45 -3.31 18.44
N PRO A 231 -37.41 -4.60 18.05
CA PRO A 231 -36.22 -5.42 18.18
C PRO A 231 -35.02 -4.81 17.47
N SER A 232 -33.85 -4.84 18.10
CA SER A 232 -32.62 -4.46 17.42
C SER A 232 -32.16 -5.63 16.54
N PHE A 233 -32.07 -5.37 15.24
CA PHE A 233 -31.49 -6.28 14.25
C PHE A 233 -30.04 -5.92 13.93
N LYS A 234 -29.32 -5.26 14.84
CA LYS A 234 -27.91 -4.92 14.62
C LYS A 234 -27.08 -6.21 14.53
N GLY A 235 -26.37 -6.38 13.41
CA GLY A 235 -25.60 -7.59 13.12
C GLY A 235 -26.34 -8.69 12.35
N PHE A 236 -27.56 -8.40 11.86
CA PHE A 236 -28.36 -9.25 10.97
C PHE A 236 -28.45 -8.64 9.57
N ASP A 237 -28.72 -9.47 8.56
CA ASP A 237 -28.86 -9.07 7.14
C ASP A 237 -30.30 -8.71 6.73
N ILE A 238 -31.13 -8.28 7.69
CA ILE A 238 -32.53 -7.95 7.46
C ILE A 238 -32.64 -6.77 6.47
N LYS A 239 -33.48 -6.92 5.46
CA LYS A 239 -33.80 -5.92 4.44
C LYS A 239 -35.20 -5.33 4.62
N PHE A 240 -36.13 -6.12 5.18
CA PHE A 240 -37.53 -5.74 5.37
C PHE A 240 -37.96 -5.98 6.82
N LEU A 241 -38.40 -4.93 7.50
CA LEU A 241 -38.95 -5.00 8.85
C LEU A 241 -40.34 -4.37 8.86
N SER A 242 -41.35 -5.14 9.26
CA SER A 242 -42.74 -4.69 9.38
C SER A 242 -43.31 -5.09 10.74
N LEU A 243 -43.82 -4.11 11.50
CA LEU A 243 -44.53 -4.29 12.77
C LEU A 243 -45.84 -3.50 12.71
N ARG A 244 -46.84 -4.07 12.04
CA ARG A 244 -48.12 -3.39 11.81
C ARG A 244 -49.10 -3.61 12.95
N LYS A 245 -49.74 -2.57 13.47
CA LYS A 245 -50.78 -2.70 14.51
C LYS A 245 -50.32 -3.57 15.69
N CYS A 246 -49.10 -3.33 16.15
CA CYS A 246 -48.45 -4.10 17.20
C CYS A 246 -48.47 -3.39 18.56
N ASN A 247 -49.39 -2.43 18.74
CA ASN A 247 -49.54 -1.59 19.94
C ASN A 247 -48.24 -0.92 20.41
N LEU A 248 -47.31 -0.62 19.49
CA LEU A 248 -46.05 0.05 19.84
C LEU A 248 -46.34 1.49 20.28
N ASN A 249 -46.08 1.80 21.55
CA ASN A 249 -46.21 3.14 22.12
C ASN A 249 -44.82 3.64 22.53
N LEU A 250 -44.11 4.24 21.58
CA LEU A 250 -42.71 4.62 21.71
C LEU A 250 -42.48 6.03 21.15
N ASN A 251 -41.54 6.75 21.76
CA ASN A 251 -41.04 8.00 21.19
C ASN A 251 -40.10 7.71 20.01
N PHE A 252 -40.58 7.97 18.80
CA PHE A 252 -39.86 7.72 17.56
C PHE A 252 -38.62 8.62 17.41
N SER A 253 -38.58 9.80 18.06
CA SER A 253 -37.40 10.68 18.08
C SER A 253 -36.16 10.01 18.67
N ASN A 254 -36.33 8.94 19.46
CA ASN A 254 -35.22 8.19 20.04
C ASN A 254 -34.55 7.24 19.03
N PHE A 255 -35.15 7.02 17.85
CA PHE A 255 -34.62 6.15 16.82
C PHE A 255 -34.02 6.97 15.69
N LYS A 256 -32.83 6.56 15.27
CA LYS A 256 -32.14 7.05 14.09
C LYS A 256 -31.80 5.86 13.19
N ARG A 257 -31.35 6.13 11.96
CA ARG A 257 -31.06 5.07 11.00
C ARG A 257 -30.04 4.05 11.51
N ASP A 258 -29.07 4.46 12.33
CA ASP A 258 -28.00 3.63 12.89
C ASP A 258 -28.46 2.64 14.00
N TYR A 259 -29.67 2.84 14.54
CA TYR A 259 -30.32 1.84 15.40
C TYR A 259 -30.62 0.54 14.63
N PHE A 260 -30.92 0.67 13.34
CA PHE A 260 -31.25 -0.43 12.43
C PHE A 260 -30.00 -0.89 11.66
N PRO A 261 -29.94 -2.16 11.23
CA PRO A 261 -28.80 -2.66 10.47
C PRO A 261 -28.61 -1.91 9.14
N PRO A 262 -27.38 -1.75 8.64
CA PRO A 262 -27.11 -1.08 7.36
C PRO A 262 -27.82 -1.74 6.17
N SER A 263 -28.11 -3.04 6.24
CA SER A 263 -28.84 -3.80 5.22
C SER A 263 -30.33 -3.43 5.11
N LEU A 264 -30.92 -2.79 6.12
CA LEU A 264 -32.34 -2.48 6.14
C LEU A 264 -32.69 -1.49 5.02
N LEU A 265 -33.60 -1.90 4.14
CA LEU A 265 -34.09 -1.08 3.03
C LEU A 265 -35.51 -0.57 3.32
N HIS A 266 -36.35 -1.40 3.95
CA HIS A 266 -37.77 -1.14 4.15
C HIS A 266 -38.13 -1.22 5.63
N LEU A 267 -38.67 -0.13 6.19
CA LEU A 267 -39.20 -0.08 7.56
C LEU A 267 -40.68 0.30 7.52
N SER A 268 -41.52 -0.58 8.07
CA SER A 268 -42.97 -0.40 8.09
C SER A 268 -43.50 -0.54 9.52
N LEU A 269 -43.98 0.56 10.10
CA LEU A 269 -44.57 0.59 11.45
C LEU A 269 -45.99 1.20 11.46
N PRO A 270 -46.88 0.89 10.50
CA PRO A 270 -48.19 1.52 10.42
C PRO A 270 -49.14 1.03 11.53
N ASP A 271 -50.17 1.83 11.80
CA ASP A 271 -51.28 1.52 12.71
C ASP A 271 -50.83 1.32 14.18
N ASN A 272 -49.78 2.01 14.63
CA ASN A 272 -49.26 1.94 16.01
C ASN A 272 -49.57 3.23 16.81
N GLN A 273 -48.90 3.42 17.94
CA GLN A 273 -49.04 4.58 18.83
C GLN A 273 -47.70 5.33 18.95
N LEU A 274 -46.87 5.32 17.90
CA LEU A 274 -45.59 6.02 17.89
C LEU A 274 -45.81 7.52 17.94
N PHE A 275 -45.02 8.24 18.75
CA PHE A 275 -45.09 9.69 18.89
C PHE A 275 -43.72 10.35 18.76
N GLY A 276 -43.63 11.67 18.68
CA GLY A 276 -42.38 12.39 18.47
C GLY A 276 -42.14 12.76 17.00
N THR A 277 -40.88 12.89 16.60
CA THR A 277 -40.42 13.40 15.29
C THR A 277 -39.68 12.33 14.49
N ILE A 278 -39.52 12.57 13.19
CA ILE A 278 -38.79 11.68 12.27
C ILE A 278 -37.45 12.33 11.94
N ASP A 279 -36.36 11.59 12.16
CA ASP A 279 -35.00 12.07 11.89
C ASP A 279 -34.64 12.01 10.39
N GLN A 280 -33.82 12.95 9.91
CA GLN A 280 -33.38 13.03 8.52
C GLN A 280 -32.63 11.77 8.04
N SER A 281 -31.96 11.05 8.96
CA SER A 281 -31.21 9.84 8.63
C SER A 281 -32.06 8.73 8.02
N PHE A 282 -33.38 8.73 8.22
CA PHE A 282 -34.28 7.76 7.59
C PHE A 282 -34.45 7.94 6.08
N CYS A 283 -33.97 9.05 5.49
CA CYS A 283 -33.95 9.25 4.04
C CYS A 283 -33.07 8.25 3.29
N SER A 284 -32.24 7.45 3.98
CA SER A 284 -31.47 6.37 3.36
C SER A 284 -32.29 5.09 3.13
N LEU A 285 -33.54 5.01 3.58
CA LEU A 285 -34.41 3.85 3.37
C LEU A 285 -35.10 3.93 2.02
N SER A 286 -35.24 2.78 1.34
CA SER A 286 -36.08 2.64 0.15
C SER A 286 -37.54 2.89 0.41
N LEU A 287 -38.02 2.51 1.59
CA LEU A 287 -39.41 2.68 1.97
C LEU A 287 -39.52 2.85 3.48
N LEU A 288 -40.16 3.95 3.89
CA LEU A 288 -40.55 4.20 5.27
C LEU A 288 -42.07 4.36 5.32
N VAL A 289 -42.74 3.50 6.10
CA VAL A 289 -44.19 3.54 6.28
C VAL A 289 -44.50 3.79 7.75
N LEU A 290 -45.10 4.94 8.05
CA LEU A 290 -45.43 5.40 9.41
C LEU A 290 -46.90 5.85 9.52
N GLN A 291 -47.74 5.39 8.60
CA GLN A 291 -49.17 5.67 8.55
C GLN A 291 -49.87 5.37 9.90
N ASP A 292 -50.87 6.19 10.24
CA ASP A 292 -51.76 5.98 11.38
C ASP A 292 -51.01 5.76 12.72
N ASN A 293 -50.15 6.72 13.05
CA ASN A 293 -49.47 6.86 14.35
C ASN A 293 -49.84 8.20 15.02
N SER A 294 -49.09 8.66 16.01
CA SER A 294 -49.22 9.96 16.70
C SER A 294 -47.97 10.85 16.53
N LEU A 295 -47.32 10.79 15.37
CA LEU A 295 -46.09 11.53 15.05
C LEU A 295 -46.37 13.01 14.76
N SER A 296 -45.35 13.85 14.92
CA SER A 296 -45.46 15.31 14.75
C SER A 296 -44.13 15.96 14.31
N GLY A 297 -44.16 17.27 14.04
CA GLY A 297 -42.99 18.05 13.63
C GLY A 297 -42.72 18.00 12.13
N ALA A 298 -41.53 18.44 11.73
CA ALA A 298 -41.14 18.49 10.33
C ALA A 298 -40.90 17.10 9.75
N LEU A 299 -41.35 16.89 8.51
CA LEU A 299 -40.99 15.72 7.72
C LEU A 299 -39.55 15.85 7.20
N PRO A 300 -38.79 14.75 7.09
CA PRO A 300 -37.50 14.74 6.42
C PRO A 300 -37.59 15.26 4.99
N SER A 301 -36.53 15.91 4.49
CA SER A 301 -36.56 16.60 3.19
C SER A 301 -36.88 15.68 2.01
N CYS A 302 -36.39 14.43 2.05
CA CYS A 302 -36.69 13.40 1.06
C CYS A 302 -38.18 13.04 0.96
N VAL A 303 -38.94 13.21 2.05
CA VAL A 303 -40.39 13.00 2.09
C VAL A 303 -41.10 14.30 1.75
N SER A 304 -40.73 15.41 2.40
CA SER A 304 -41.41 16.69 2.26
C SER A 304 -41.38 17.20 0.82
N CYS A 305 -40.29 16.99 0.09
CA CYS A 305 -40.16 17.42 -1.31
C CYS A 305 -41.22 16.86 -2.26
N PHE A 306 -41.68 15.63 -2.01
CA PHE A 306 -42.68 14.95 -2.85
C PHE A 306 -44.04 14.80 -2.16
N TYR A 307 -44.16 15.25 -0.91
CA TYR A 307 -45.35 15.06 -0.10
C TYR A 307 -46.58 15.68 -0.76
N GLN A 308 -46.50 16.91 -1.26
CA GLN A 308 -47.65 17.58 -1.87
C GLN A 308 -47.95 17.11 -3.29
N SER A 309 -46.93 16.72 -4.05
CA SER A 309 -47.08 16.39 -5.46
C SER A 309 -47.38 14.93 -5.74
N TYR A 310 -47.17 14.03 -4.77
CA TYR A 310 -47.32 12.59 -4.98
C TYR A 310 -48.20 11.94 -3.90
N PRO A 311 -49.48 11.63 -4.21
CA PRO A 311 -50.45 11.09 -3.24
C PRO A 311 -49.99 9.82 -2.52
N LEU A 312 -49.24 8.93 -3.19
CA LEU A 312 -48.74 7.73 -2.55
C LEU A 312 -47.79 8.04 -1.39
N ILE A 313 -46.98 9.10 -1.47
CA ILE A 313 -46.10 9.51 -0.35
C ILE A 313 -46.96 9.99 0.83
N GLN A 314 -48.06 10.70 0.56
CA GLN A 314 -48.98 11.11 1.63
C GLN A 314 -49.52 9.89 2.36
N GLU A 315 -49.99 8.88 1.64
CA GLU A 315 -50.56 7.66 2.26
C GLU A 315 -49.56 6.92 3.17
N LEU A 316 -48.25 6.98 2.90
CA LEU A 316 -47.22 6.35 3.76
C LEU A 316 -47.08 6.99 5.15
N PHE A 317 -47.47 8.26 5.31
CA PHE A 317 -47.34 9.03 6.54
C PHE A 317 -48.67 9.57 7.07
N LYS A 318 -49.74 9.47 6.29
CA LYS A 318 -51.08 9.93 6.65
C LYS A 318 -51.53 9.24 7.92
N GLY A 319 -52.31 9.93 8.73
CA GLY A 319 -52.98 9.29 9.84
C GLY A 319 -53.84 10.29 10.59
N THR A 320 -54.91 9.80 11.20
CA THR A 320 -55.83 10.67 11.94
C THR A 320 -55.15 11.39 13.11
N ASN A 321 -54.11 10.77 13.69
CA ASN A 321 -53.37 11.29 14.85
C ASN A 321 -51.97 11.85 14.49
N ASN A 322 -51.45 11.57 13.29
CA ASN A 322 -50.20 12.18 12.81
C ASN A 322 -50.44 13.67 12.52
N LYS A 323 -49.61 14.56 13.07
CA LYS A 323 -49.71 16.02 12.99
C LYS A 323 -48.38 16.66 12.58
N PHE A 324 -48.02 16.51 11.31
CA PHE A 324 -46.80 17.10 10.76
C PHE A 324 -46.94 18.60 10.48
N ASP A 325 -45.81 19.30 10.49
CA ASP A 325 -45.74 20.71 10.16
C ASP A 325 -46.15 20.95 8.69
N PRO A 326 -46.68 22.16 8.34
CA PRO A 326 -46.96 22.50 6.96
C PRO A 326 -45.73 22.35 6.06
N VAL A 327 -45.87 21.60 4.97
CA VAL A 327 -44.79 21.36 4.01
C VAL A 327 -44.62 22.59 3.11
N GLY A 328 -43.41 23.18 3.11
CA GLY A 328 -43.02 24.28 2.22
C GLY A 328 -42.56 23.81 0.83
N PRO A 329 -42.10 24.73 -0.04
CA PRO A 329 -41.56 24.37 -1.34
C PRO A 329 -40.27 23.54 -1.21
N CYS A 330 -40.08 22.60 -2.14
CA CYS A 330 -38.90 21.75 -2.17
C CYS A 330 -37.67 22.54 -2.63
N THR A 331 -36.54 22.45 -1.91
CA THR A 331 -35.29 23.19 -2.23
C THR A 331 -34.01 22.37 -2.09
N THR A 332 -34.12 21.08 -1.77
CA THR A 332 -33.00 20.23 -1.33
C THR A 332 -32.60 19.13 -2.32
N ILE A 333 -33.25 19.09 -3.49
CA ILE A 333 -32.94 18.09 -4.53
C ILE A 333 -31.55 18.39 -5.11
N VAL A 334 -30.67 17.39 -5.06
CA VAL A 334 -29.35 17.45 -5.68
C VAL A 334 -29.17 16.18 -6.52
N PRO A 335 -29.57 16.20 -7.79
CA PRO A 335 -29.55 15.01 -8.63
C PRO A 335 -28.21 14.88 -9.36
N LYS A 336 -27.86 13.63 -9.66
CA LYS A 336 -26.74 13.20 -10.48
C LYS A 336 -27.21 12.16 -11.47
N ILE A 337 -26.44 11.99 -12.55
CA ILE A 337 -26.70 11.01 -13.59
C ILE A 337 -25.41 10.30 -13.96
N ARG A 338 -25.50 9.01 -14.29
CA ARG A 338 -24.37 8.22 -14.81
C ARG A 338 -24.88 7.13 -15.75
N ILE A 339 -24.09 6.80 -16.76
CA ILE A 339 -24.34 5.64 -17.63
C ILE A 339 -23.60 4.43 -17.06
N GLU A 340 -24.33 3.34 -16.85
CA GLU A 340 -23.76 2.06 -16.43
C GLU A 340 -24.30 0.96 -17.35
N ASN A 341 -23.44 0.43 -18.24
CA ASN A 341 -23.79 -0.58 -19.25
C ASN A 341 -24.91 -0.12 -20.20
N SER A 342 -26.14 -0.62 -20.00
CA SER A 342 -27.35 -0.32 -20.77
C SER A 342 -28.39 0.45 -19.96
N TYR A 343 -27.99 1.00 -18.81
CA TYR A 343 -28.85 1.75 -17.90
C TYR A 343 -28.29 3.15 -17.66
N CYS A 344 -29.20 4.12 -17.56
CA CYS A 344 -28.94 5.42 -16.98
C CYS A 344 -29.34 5.38 -15.50
N ARG A 345 -28.37 5.62 -14.63
CA ARG A 345 -28.53 5.71 -13.19
C ARG A 345 -28.71 7.17 -12.78
N VAL A 346 -29.84 7.51 -12.18
CA VAL A 346 -30.09 8.83 -11.57
C VAL A 346 -30.03 8.67 -10.07
N TYR A 347 -29.21 9.44 -9.38
CA TYR A 347 -28.96 9.28 -7.94
C TYR A 347 -28.66 10.63 -7.28
N GLY A 348 -28.65 10.70 -5.95
CA GLY A 348 -28.26 11.93 -5.24
C GLY A 348 -29.14 12.22 -4.03
N GLN A 349 -29.18 13.48 -3.61
CA GLN A 349 -29.98 13.90 -2.46
C GLN A 349 -31.43 14.20 -2.88
N ASP A 350 -32.38 13.68 -2.10
CA ASP A 350 -33.82 13.95 -2.22
C ASP A 350 -34.38 13.74 -3.63
N VAL A 351 -33.85 12.75 -4.36
CA VAL A 351 -34.30 12.44 -5.72
C VAL A 351 -35.66 11.72 -5.76
N GLY A 352 -36.19 11.27 -4.62
CA GLY A 352 -37.53 10.66 -4.45
C GLY A 352 -37.52 9.14 -4.24
N TYR A 353 -38.71 8.53 -4.27
CA TYR A 353 -38.95 7.11 -3.97
C TYR A 353 -39.43 6.29 -5.18
N SER A 354 -39.84 6.94 -6.27
CA SER A 354 -40.39 6.29 -7.45
C SER A 354 -39.92 6.98 -8.72
N SER A 355 -39.59 6.18 -9.73
CA SER A 355 -39.19 6.68 -11.05
C SER A 355 -40.27 7.53 -11.73
N THR A 356 -41.54 7.38 -11.36
CA THR A 356 -42.62 8.24 -11.87
C THR A 356 -42.53 9.68 -11.34
N GLN A 357 -41.69 9.93 -10.34
CA GLN A 357 -41.42 11.25 -9.77
C GLN A 357 -40.26 11.95 -10.49
N VAL A 358 -39.76 11.40 -11.59
CA VAL A 358 -38.74 12.04 -12.44
C VAL A 358 -39.18 11.94 -13.89
N ILE A 359 -39.22 13.09 -14.57
CA ILE A 359 -39.50 13.19 -16.01
C ILE A 359 -38.19 13.51 -16.72
N LEU A 360 -37.75 12.61 -17.59
CA LEU A 360 -36.62 12.81 -18.50
C LEU A 360 -37.15 13.31 -19.83
N SER A 361 -36.68 14.48 -20.28
CA SER A 361 -37.21 15.11 -21.51
C SER A 361 -36.54 14.66 -22.81
N SER A 362 -35.60 13.72 -22.79
CA SER A 362 -34.86 13.26 -23.98
C SER A 362 -35.53 12.08 -24.68
N LYS A 363 -35.53 12.11 -26.02
CA LYS A 363 -35.97 10.99 -26.87
C LYS A 363 -35.01 9.81 -26.66
N GLY A 364 -35.51 8.63 -26.28
CA GLY A 364 -34.67 7.43 -26.22
C GLY A 364 -34.93 6.44 -25.09
N PHE A 365 -35.87 6.68 -24.16
CA PHE A 365 -36.20 5.70 -23.12
C PHE A 365 -37.42 4.88 -23.49
N THR A 366 -37.30 3.55 -23.40
CA THR A 366 -38.41 2.65 -23.71
C THR A 366 -39.05 2.05 -22.46
N ASN A 367 -38.35 1.94 -21.33
CA ASN A 367 -38.91 1.42 -20.07
C ASN A 367 -38.08 1.84 -18.83
N VAL A 368 -38.76 2.05 -17.70
CA VAL A 368 -38.10 2.13 -16.38
C VAL A 368 -37.97 0.71 -15.83
N ILE A 369 -36.75 0.29 -15.48
CA ILE A 369 -36.52 -0.91 -14.65
C ILE A 369 -36.08 -0.39 -13.28
N GLY A 370 -37.06 0.01 -12.46
CA GLY A 370 -36.80 0.53 -11.13
C GLY A 370 -36.40 -0.57 -10.16
N TYR A 371 -35.10 -0.67 -9.84
CA TYR A 371 -34.65 -1.31 -8.61
C TYR A 371 -34.68 -0.26 -7.48
N PHE A 372 -35.41 -0.56 -6.40
CA PHE A 372 -35.70 0.37 -5.32
C PHE A 372 -34.62 0.31 -4.23
N ASN A 373 -33.66 1.24 -4.28
CA ASN A 373 -32.72 1.49 -3.17
C ASN A 373 -32.84 2.91 -2.58
N GLY A 374 -34.02 3.54 -2.66
CA GLY A 374 -34.38 4.76 -1.91
C GLY A 374 -33.63 6.06 -2.23
N LEU A 375 -32.58 5.96 -3.04
CA LEU A 375 -31.67 7.07 -3.33
C LEU A 375 -31.37 7.18 -4.83
N GLU A 376 -31.81 6.20 -5.63
CA GLU A 376 -31.35 6.02 -7.00
C GLU A 376 -32.38 5.33 -7.90
N TYR A 377 -32.33 5.64 -9.19
CA TYR A 377 -33.20 5.13 -10.25
C TYR A 377 -32.38 4.59 -11.40
N TYR A 378 -32.92 3.59 -12.09
CA TYR A 378 -32.32 3.03 -13.30
C TYR A 378 -33.32 3.10 -14.46
N PHE A 379 -32.90 3.72 -15.56
CA PHE A 379 -33.66 3.84 -16.79
C PHE A 379 -32.99 3.01 -17.88
N THR A 380 -33.75 2.17 -18.58
CA THR A 380 -33.18 1.37 -19.68
C THR A 380 -32.99 2.27 -20.90
N LEU A 381 -31.78 2.26 -21.46
CA LEU A 381 -31.43 3.04 -22.63
C LEU A 381 -31.99 2.39 -23.89
N GLY A 382 -32.72 3.15 -24.71
CA GLY A 382 -33.15 2.72 -26.04
C GLY A 382 -32.04 2.86 -27.09
N SER A 383 -32.30 2.37 -28.30
CA SER A 383 -31.32 2.31 -29.39
C SER A 383 -30.82 3.69 -29.88
N GLU A 384 -31.51 4.77 -29.56
CA GLU A 384 -31.16 6.15 -29.97
C GLU A 384 -30.28 6.88 -28.94
N TYR A 385 -29.89 6.24 -27.83
CA TYR A 385 -29.18 6.89 -26.71
C TYR A 385 -27.76 7.39 -27.05
N ASN A 386 -27.06 6.75 -27.99
CA ASN A 386 -25.61 6.93 -28.19
C ASN A 386 -25.16 8.35 -28.57
N SER A 387 -26.07 9.31 -28.79
CA SER A 387 -25.76 10.70 -29.14
C SER A 387 -26.16 11.74 -28.08
N VAL A 388 -26.77 11.33 -26.96
CA VAL A 388 -27.23 12.28 -25.93
C VAL A 388 -26.26 12.30 -24.75
N THR A 389 -25.70 13.47 -24.46
CA THR A 389 -24.80 13.66 -23.31
C THR A 389 -25.34 14.64 -22.29
N LEU A 390 -26.23 15.55 -22.69
CA LEU A 390 -26.91 16.51 -21.82
C LEU A 390 -28.35 16.06 -21.52
N TRP A 391 -28.75 16.15 -20.25
CA TRP A 391 -30.00 15.61 -19.73
C TRP A 391 -30.75 16.65 -18.91
N ASN A 392 -32.03 16.89 -19.22
CA ASN A 392 -32.89 17.69 -18.37
C ASN A 392 -33.82 16.77 -17.56
N LEU A 393 -33.62 16.76 -16.24
CA LEU A 393 -34.42 16.00 -15.28
C LEU A 393 -35.41 16.95 -14.63
N THR A 394 -36.70 16.69 -14.80
CA THR A 394 -37.74 17.48 -14.15
C THR A 394 -38.39 16.68 -13.04
N PHE A 395 -38.32 17.19 -11.82
CA PHE A 395 -39.03 16.67 -10.67
C PHE A 395 -40.35 17.42 -10.54
N PRO A 396 -41.51 16.73 -10.53
CA PRO A 396 -42.82 17.35 -10.39
C PRO A 396 -43.06 17.74 -8.93
N THR A 397 -42.15 18.50 -8.33
CA THR A 397 -42.29 19.10 -7.00
C THR A 397 -43.13 20.38 -7.09
N ILE A 398 -43.36 21.06 -5.97
CA ILE A 398 -44.07 22.34 -5.95
C ILE A 398 -43.11 23.42 -5.43
N PRO A 399 -42.67 24.37 -6.28
CA PRO A 399 -42.84 24.42 -7.75
C PRO A 399 -42.03 23.31 -8.45
N PRO A 400 -42.38 22.93 -9.70
CA PRO A 400 -41.59 21.96 -10.47
C PRO A 400 -40.15 22.44 -10.64
N GLN A 401 -39.18 21.53 -10.51
CA GLN A 401 -37.76 21.84 -10.61
C GLN A 401 -37.13 21.04 -11.73
N THR A 402 -36.37 21.72 -12.59
CA THR A 402 -35.63 21.11 -13.70
C THR A 402 -34.14 21.29 -13.50
N PHE A 403 -33.39 20.20 -13.63
CA PHE A 403 -31.94 20.13 -13.48
C PHE A 403 -31.31 19.68 -14.80
N THR A 404 -30.30 20.40 -15.25
CA THR A 404 -29.51 20.02 -16.42
C THR A 404 -28.28 19.25 -15.96
N LEU A 405 -28.06 18.03 -16.43
CA LEU A 405 -26.94 17.19 -16.02
C LEU A 405 -26.22 16.67 -17.27
N SER A 406 -24.92 16.41 -17.16
CA SER A 406 -24.15 15.76 -18.23
C SER A 406 -23.73 14.35 -17.83
N THR A 407 -23.74 13.44 -18.78
CA THR A 407 -23.08 12.12 -18.67
C THR A 407 -21.66 12.14 -19.22
N ASP A 408 -21.23 13.25 -19.83
CA ASP A 408 -19.85 13.41 -20.29
C ASP A 408 -18.94 13.65 -19.09
N ASN A 409 -17.84 12.89 -19.06
CA ASN A 409 -16.80 13.04 -18.06
C ASN A 409 -15.75 14.05 -18.57
N SER A 410 -16.16 15.31 -18.66
CA SER A 410 -15.33 16.44 -19.11
C SER A 410 -15.04 17.40 -17.95
N PRO A 411 -13.86 18.03 -17.88
CA PRO A 411 -13.57 19.05 -16.87
C PRO A 411 -14.56 20.22 -16.93
N PRO A 412 -14.74 20.96 -15.81
CA PRO A 412 -15.62 22.13 -15.78
C PRO A 412 -15.19 23.14 -16.84
N ASN A 413 -16.09 23.51 -17.75
CA ASN A 413 -15.79 24.52 -18.76
C ASN A 413 -16.18 25.89 -18.22
N ILE A 414 -15.25 26.84 -18.16
CA ILE A 414 -15.53 28.21 -17.70
C ILE A 414 -15.38 29.15 -18.88
N VAL A 415 -16.42 29.93 -19.16
CA VAL A 415 -16.44 30.91 -20.25
C VAL A 415 -16.37 32.35 -19.75
N LEU A 416 -16.78 32.59 -18.49
CA LEU A 416 -16.88 33.93 -17.93
C LEU A 416 -16.67 33.91 -16.41
N VAL A 417 -15.92 34.88 -15.90
CA VAL A 417 -15.78 35.12 -14.46
C VAL A 417 -16.15 36.56 -14.15
N LYS A 418 -17.16 36.76 -13.30
CA LYS A 418 -17.68 38.06 -12.89
C LYS A 418 -17.46 38.28 -11.39
N PRO A 419 -16.71 39.30 -10.97
CA PRO A 419 -16.75 39.77 -9.59
C PRO A 419 -18.11 40.44 -9.32
N SER A 420 -18.68 40.12 -8.18
CA SER A 420 -19.91 40.68 -7.62
C SER A 420 -19.62 41.42 -6.32
N LEU A 421 -20.60 42.13 -5.78
CA LEU A 421 -20.46 42.90 -4.54
C LEU A 421 -20.00 41.99 -3.38
N SER A 422 -19.11 42.49 -2.52
CA SER A 422 -18.63 41.81 -1.30
C SER A 422 -17.70 40.59 -1.53
N ASN A 423 -16.69 40.68 -2.41
CA ASN A 423 -15.73 39.59 -2.69
C ASN A 423 -16.40 38.27 -3.11
N THR A 424 -17.53 38.37 -3.81
CA THR A 424 -18.23 37.21 -4.38
C THR A 424 -17.80 37.09 -5.84
N PHE A 425 -17.46 35.89 -6.30
CA PHE A 425 -17.17 35.61 -7.70
C PHE A 425 -18.26 34.70 -8.28
N VAL A 426 -18.68 34.99 -9.51
CA VAL A 426 -19.61 34.18 -10.28
C VAL A 426 -18.87 33.63 -11.49
N PHE A 427 -18.79 32.31 -11.57
CA PHE A 427 -18.25 31.55 -12.70
C PHE A 427 -19.43 31.11 -13.56
N GLU A 428 -19.42 31.45 -14.84
CA GLU A 428 -20.40 30.97 -15.83
C GLU A 428 -19.68 30.06 -16.82
N GLY A 429 -20.36 28.99 -17.22
CA GLY A 429 -19.73 27.85 -17.86
C GLY A 429 -20.68 26.68 -18.05
N ASP A 430 -20.13 25.48 -18.12
CA ASP A 430 -20.87 24.21 -18.14
C ASP A 430 -20.05 23.08 -17.47
N HIS A 431 -20.63 21.89 -17.34
CA HIS A 431 -20.04 20.74 -16.61
C HIS A 431 -19.76 21.01 -15.12
N PHE A 432 -20.55 21.85 -14.48
CA PHE A 432 -20.53 22.03 -13.02
C PHE A 432 -21.48 21.05 -12.29
N SER A 433 -21.33 20.92 -10.97
CA SER A 433 -22.16 20.04 -10.12
C SER A 433 -23.17 20.85 -9.29
N TYR A 434 -24.39 20.34 -9.12
CA TYR A 434 -25.33 20.90 -8.13
C TYR A 434 -24.92 20.58 -6.68
N ASN A 435 -24.07 19.57 -6.48
CA ASN A 435 -23.56 19.24 -5.15
C ASN A 435 -22.37 20.14 -4.79
N LYS A 436 -22.61 21.14 -3.94
CA LYS A 436 -21.59 22.10 -3.49
C LYS A 436 -20.38 21.43 -2.81
N SER A 437 -20.57 20.27 -2.19
CA SER A 437 -19.48 19.55 -1.52
C SER A 437 -18.45 18.96 -2.48
N GLU A 438 -18.77 18.86 -3.77
CA GLU A 438 -17.87 18.40 -4.83
C GLU A 438 -17.15 19.54 -5.53
N VAL A 439 -17.54 20.79 -5.24
CA VAL A 439 -17.02 21.98 -5.90
C VAL A 439 -15.94 22.60 -5.01
N GLU A 440 -14.72 22.62 -5.51
CA GLU A 440 -13.58 23.26 -4.87
C GLU A 440 -13.03 24.34 -5.79
N ILE A 441 -13.00 25.58 -5.30
CA ILE A 441 -12.47 26.73 -6.06
C ILE A 441 -11.37 27.38 -5.25
N THR A 442 -10.22 27.61 -5.88
CA THR A 442 -9.14 28.41 -5.32
C THR A 442 -8.80 29.58 -6.24
N ILE A 443 -8.66 30.78 -5.67
CA ILE A 443 -8.26 32.01 -6.35
C ILE A 443 -7.02 32.53 -5.63
N ASP A 444 -5.89 32.68 -6.33
CA ASP A 444 -4.60 33.08 -5.72
C ASP A 444 -4.17 32.13 -4.58
N GLY A 445 -4.43 30.84 -4.73
CA GLY A 445 -4.16 29.81 -3.70
C GLY A 445 -5.08 29.87 -2.47
N LYS A 446 -6.05 30.79 -2.43
CA LYS A 446 -7.02 30.91 -1.33
C LYS A 446 -8.34 30.25 -1.70
N LYS A 447 -8.91 29.51 -0.75
CA LYS A 447 -10.21 28.85 -0.93
C LYS A 447 -11.35 29.87 -1.09
N CYS A 448 -12.19 29.64 -2.10
CA CYS A 448 -13.43 30.39 -2.32
C CYS A 448 -14.62 29.52 -1.87
N GLU A 449 -15.34 29.94 -0.84
CA GLU A 449 -16.44 29.17 -0.25
C GLU A 449 -17.68 29.23 -1.16
N VAL A 450 -18.11 28.08 -1.66
CA VAL A 450 -19.19 27.95 -2.64
C VAL A 450 -20.54 28.27 -2.00
N VAL A 451 -21.21 29.31 -2.50
CA VAL A 451 -22.52 29.78 -2.06
C VAL A 451 -23.63 29.06 -2.80
N SER A 452 -23.52 28.93 -4.12
CA SER A 452 -24.48 28.23 -4.97
C SER A 452 -23.77 27.58 -6.16
N SER A 453 -24.35 26.51 -6.69
CA SER A 453 -23.84 25.82 -7.85
C SER A 453 -24.98 25.20 -8.63
N THR A 454 -24.92 25.34 -9.94
CA THR A 454 -25.82 24.76 -10.95
C THR A 454 -24.95 24.25 -12.08
N TYR A 455 -25.52 23.53 -13.06
CA TYR A 455 -24.75 23.06 -14.21
C TYR A 455 -24.02 24.17 -14.99
N TYR A 456 -24.60 25.39 -15.03
CA TYR A 456 -24.07 26.50 -15.85
C TYR A 456 -23.42 27.64 -15.05
N SER A 457 -23.58 27.64 -13.72
CA SER A 457 -23.05 28.72 -12.89
C SER A 457 -22.69 28.28 -11.48
N ILE A 458 -21.56 28.76 -10.99
CA ILE A 458 -21.10 28.65 -9.60
C ILE A 458 -20.91 30.05 -9.03
N SER A 459 -21.39 30.27 -7.81
CA SER A 459 -21.07 31.47 -7.03
C SER A 459 -20.30 31.09 -5.78
N CYS A 460 -19.21 31.79 -5.49
CA CYS A 460 -18.40 31.57 -4.29
C CYS A 460 -17.94 32.90 -3.67
N THR A 461 -17.59 32.86 -2.38
CA THR A 461 -17.16 34.04 -1.60
C THR A 461 -15.75 33.85 -1.06
N ILE A 462 -14.95 34.91 -1.06
CA ILE A 462 -13.57 34.89 -0.55
C ILE A 462 -13.33 36.02 0.47
N ASN A 463 -12.74 35.68 1.61
CA ASN A 463 -12.62 36.63 2.73
C ASN A 463 -11.62 37.77 2.47
N SER A 464 -10.51 37.50 1.78
CA SER A 464 -9.45 38.49 1.53
C SER A 464 -8.71 38.17 0.24
N LEU A 465 -8.68 39.12 -0.69
CA LEU A 465 -7.95 39.02 -1.95
C LEU A 465 -7.26 40.35 -2.26
N ASP A 466 -6.05 40.29 -2.82
CA ASP A 466 -5.35 41.48 -3.31
C ASP A 466 -5.87 41.84 -4.70
N LEU A 467 -6.77 42.83 -4.75
CA LEU A 467 -7.42 43.28 -5.98
C LEU A 467 -6.47 43.98 -6.97
N SER A 468 -5.22 44.28 -6.57
CA SER A 468 -4.23 44.89 -7.45
C SER A 468 -3.55 43.89 -8.40
N LYS A 469 -3.62 42.59 -8.08
CA LYS A 469 -3.01 41.53 -8.87
C LYS A 469 -3.72 41.37 -10.22
N ARG A 470 -2.93 41.07 -11.24
CA ARG A 470 -3.39 40.71 -12.59
C ARG A 470 -2.98 39.28 -12.92
N ARG A 471 -3.76 38.62 -13.80
CA ARG A 471 -3.57 37.20 -14.20
C ARG A 471 -3.47 36.29 -12.98
N VAL A 472 -4.50 36.37 -12.14
CA VAL A 472 -4.60 35.64 -10.89
C VAL A 472 -4.97 34.19 -11.16
N LEU A 473 -4.07 33.28 -10.79
CA LEU A 473 -4.25 31.85 -10.96
C LEU A 473 -5.48 31.36 -10.20
N THR A 474 -6.35 30.63 -10.90
CA THR A 474 -7.60 30.13 -10.38
C THR A 474 -7.81 28.67 -10.81
N TYR A 475 -8.15 27.83 -9.85
CA TYR A 475 -8.53 26.43 -10.10
C TYR A 475 -9.99 26.23 -9.75
N VAL A 476 -10.74 25.61 -10.66
CA VAL A 476 -12.12 25.16 -10.43
C VAL A 476 -12.12 23.65 -10.57
N LYS A 477 -12.41 22.95 -9.49
CA LYS A 477 -12.45 21.51 -9.41
C LYS A 477 -13.86 21.03 -9.11
N ILE A 478 -14.33 20.05 -9.88
CA ILE A 478 -15.61 19.36 -9.70
C ILE A 478 -15.30 17.87 -9.58
N ASP A 479 -15.52 17.31 -8.39
CA ASP A 479 -15.13 15.93 -8.04
C ASP A 479 -13.63 15.66 -8.31
N GLN A 480 -13.29 14.82 -9.31
CA GLN A 480 -11.90 14.51 -9.67
C GLN A 480 -11.37 15.35 -10.84
N MET A 481 -12.22 16.13 -11.49
CA MET A 481 -11.86 16.90 -12.68
C MET A 481 -11.59 18.35 -12.31
N GLN A 482 -10.57 18.95 -12.92
CA GLN A 482 -10.12 20.29 -12.61
C GLN A 482 -9.86 21.07 -13.89
N THR A 483 -10.20 22.35 -13.88
CA THR A 483 -9.84 23.31 -14.92
C THR A 483 -9.03 24.44 -14.30
N GLN A 484 -7.92 24.76 -14.95
CA GLN A 484 -7.07 25.88 -14.61
C GLN A 484 -7.36 27.09 -15.51
N LEU A 485 -7.47 28.27 -14.91
CA LEU A 485 -7.59 29.54 -15.63
C LEU A 485 -6.85 30.67 -14.90
N THR A 486 -6.70 31.81 -15.56
CA THR A 486 -6.22 33.05 -14.95
C THR A 486 -7.26 34.15 -15.07
N ILE A 487 -7.52 34.84 -13.97
CA ILE A 487 -8.42 36.01 -13.94
C ILE A 487 -7.55 37.25 -14.20
N LEU A 488 -7.75 37.92 -15.34
CA LEU A 488 -6.93 39.07 -15.74
C LEU A 488 -7.10 40.25 -14.78
N ASP A 489 -8.33 40.58 -14.42
CA ASP A 489 -8.68 41.71 -13.55
C ASP A 489 -9.76 41.28 -12.55
N LEU A 490 -9.40 41.23 -11.26
CA LEU A 490 -10.30 40.81 -10.18
C LEU A 490 -11.47 41.78 -9.92
N THR A 491 -11.48 42.95 -10.55
CA THR A 491 -12.50 44.00 -10.36
C THR A 491 -13.49 44.11 -11.51
N LYS A 492 -13.27 43.38 -12.62
CA LYS A 492 -14.09 43.45 -13.83
C LYS A 492 -14.49 42.06 -14.30
N GLU A 493 -15.44 42.02 -15.22
CA GLU A 493 -15.79 40.79 -15.94
C GLU A 493 -14.61 40.31 -16.81
N ASN A 494 -14.34 39.00 -16.77
CA ASN A 494 -13.25 38.36 -17.50
C ASN A 494 -13.82 37.27 -18.42
N SER A 495 -13.76 37.50 -19.73
CA SER A 495 -14.01 36.44 -20.72
C SER A 495 -12.85 35.45 -20.72
N ILE A 496 -13.17 34.15 -20.69
CA ILE A 496 -12.19 33.08 -20.57
C ILE A 496 -12.05 32.38 -21.92
N SER A 497 -10.84 32.43 -22.49
CA SER A 497 -10.45 31.69 -23.68
C SER A 497 -9.71 30.42 -23.27
N TYR A 498 -10.13 29.27 -23.83
CA TYR A 498 -9.58 27.96 -23.46
C TYR A 498 -8.21 27.72 -24.09
N CYS A 499 -7.28 27.13 -23.34
CA CYS A 499 -5.96 26.78 -23.84
C CYS A 499 -5.96 25.39 -24.50
N PRO A 500 -5.42 25.20 -25.73
CA PRO A 500 -5.64 23.99 -26.52
C PRO A 500 -5.20 22.63 -25.94
N ASN A 501 -4.40 22.57 -24.86
CA ASN A 501 -3.80 21.31 -24.36
C ASN A 501 -3.58 21.24 -22.83
N ASP A 502 -4.44 21.87 -22.01
CA ASP A 502 -4.34 21.86 -20.53
C ASP A 502 -2.98 22.35 -19.96
N CYS A 503 -2.21 23.06 -20.81
CA CYS A 503 -0.88 23.62 -20.56
C CYS A 503 0.19 22.69 -19.94
N GLY A 504 -0.08 21.40 -19.73
CA GLY A 504 0.83 20.48 -19.03
C GLY A 504 1.16 21.02 -17.65
N SER A 505 2.41 21.43 -17.43
CA SER A 505 2.83 22.07 -16.18
C SER A 505 2.79 23.61 -16.23
N GLY A 506 2.39 24.23 -17.35
CA GLY A 506 2.35 25.67 -17.61
C GLY A 506 1.07 26.38 -17.13
N TYR A 507 0.98 27.71 -17.29
CA TYR A 507 -0.22 28.48 -16.96
C TYR A 507 -1.07 28.86 -18.17
N CYS A 508 -2.38 28.57 -18.11
CA CYS A 508 -3.33 29.07 -19.11
C CYS A 508 -3.61 30.56 -18.88
N PHE A 509 -3.12 31.41 -19.80
CA PHE A 509 -3.48 32.83 -19.86
C PHE A 509 -4.82 32.97 -20.56
N SER A 510 -5.88 32.96 -19.75
CA SER A 510 -7.25 32.86 -20.23
C SER A 510 -7.74 34.11 -20.95
N ASP A 511 -7.04 35.24 -20.82
CA ASP A 511 -7.32 36.45 -21.60
C ASP A 511 -6.97 36.29 -23.08
N ILE A 512 -6.02 35.40 -23.41
CA ILE A 512 -5.51 35.22 -24.78
C ILE A 512 -5.59 33.76 -25.27
N GLY A 513 -5.90 32.79 -24.41
CA GLY A 513 -6.01 31.38 -24.77
C GLY A 513 -4.66 30.70 -25.04
N GLU A 514 -3.57 31.22 -24.47
CA GLU A 514 -2.21 30.70 -24.68
C GLU A 514 -1.59 30.20 -23.37
N CYS A 515 -0.71 29.20 -23.47
CA CYS A 515 0.03 28.68 -22.33
C CYS A 515 1.34 29.46 -22.15
N ALA A 516 1.58 30.00 -20.95
CA ALA A 516 2.77 30.78 -20.64
C ALA A 516 3.23 30.59 -19.17
N CYS A 517 4.48 30.97 -18.86
CA CYS A 517 5.01 30.99 -17.50
C CYS A 517 4.59 32.26 -16.75
N LEU A 518 4.44 32.17 -15.42
CA LEU A 518 4.15 33.34 -14.57
C LEU A 518 5.42 34.16 -14.22
N LEU A 519 6.61 33.55 -14.28
CA LEU A 519 7.89 34.20 -13.95
C LEU A 519 8.56 34.84 -15.17
N ASP A 520 9.04 36.07 -14.98
CA ASP A 520 9.83 36.83 -15.97
C ASP A 520 11.33 36.59 -15.73
N CYS A 521 11.93 35.66 -16.48
CA CYS A 521 13.34 35.28 -16.32
C CYS A 521 14.27 36.37 -16.86
N GLN A 522 14.99 37.04 -15.97
CA GLN A 522 15.88 38.16 -16.33
C GLN A 522 17.26 37.66 -16.82
N ASN A 523 18.08 38.57 -17.35
CA ASN A 523 19.48 38.30 -17.75
C ASN A 523 19.66 37.12 -18.72
N GLY A 524 18.68 36.93 -19.62
CA GLY A 524 18.70 35.88 -20.64
C GLY A 524 18.34 34.49 -20.13
N GLY A 525 17.81 34.37 -18.90
CA GLY A 525 17.26 33.11 -18.41
C GLY A 525 16.05 32.64 -19.22
N GLN A 526 15.87 31.32 -19.33
CA GLN A 526 14.75 30.71 -20.04
C GLN A 526 13.82 30.01 -19.06
N CYS A 527 12.53 30.32 -19.07
CA CYS A 527 11.58 29.59 -18.23
C CYS A 527 11.43 28.15 -18.74
N ASN A 528 11.61 27.17 -17.86
CA ASN A 528 11.19 25.81 -18.12
C ASN A 528 9.68 25.68 -17.86
N SER A 529 8.89 25.52 -18.92
CA SER A 529 7.43 25.39 -18.83
C SER A 529 6.97 24.16 -18.05
N ASN A 530 7.83 23.16 -17.86
CA ASN A 530 7.51 21.91 -17.16
C ASN A 530 7.83 21.98 -15.66
N THR A 531 8.93 22.63 -15.27
CA THR A 531 9.37 22.70 -13.86
C THR A 531 8.99 24.01 -13.18
N GLN A 532 8.53 25.02 -13.94
CA GLN A 532 8.18 26.35 -13.43
C GLN A 532 9.36 27.12 -12.81
N GLU A 533 10.57 26.82 -13.27
CA GLU A 533 11.80 27.45 -12.81
C GLU A 533 12.50 28.17 -13.97
N CYS A 534 13.10 29.32 -13.67
CA CYS A 534 13.97 29.98 -14.62
C CYS A 534 15.30 29.22 -14.73
N ILE A 535 15.60 28.73 -15.93
CA ILE A 535 16.93 28.22 -16.30
C ILE A 535 17.83 29.42 -16.52
N CYS A 536 18.66 29.73 -15.54
CA CYS A 536 19.56 30.87 -15.59
C CYS A 536 20.79 30.61 -16.46
N THR A 537 21.22 31.65 -17.19
CA THR A 537 22.48 31.60 -17.93
C THR A 537 23.67 31.69 -16.97
N GLY A 538 24.79 31.05 -17.34
CA GLY A 538 25.86 30.60 -16.42
C GLY A 538 26.61 31.62 -15.55
N LYS A 539 26.15 32.88 -15.42
CA LYS A 539 26.64 33.85 -14.42
C LYS A 539 25.58 34.21 -13.37
N TRP A 540 24.37 33.68 -13.49
CA TRP A 540 23.21 34.07 -12.67
C TRP A 540 22.51 32.83 -12.08
N THR A 541 21.85 33.03 -10.94
CA THR A 541 21.07 32.04 -10.20
C THR A 541 19.86 32.73 -9.52
N GLY A 542 19.09 31.94 -8.77
CA GLY A 542 17.85 32.35 -8.11
C GLY A 542 16.63 32.32 -9.04
N ASP A 543 15.44 32.33 -8.44
CA ASP A 543 14.15 32.08 -9.12
C ASP A 543 13.87 32.96 -10.33
N SER A 544 14.47 34.16 -10.40
CA SER A 544 14.32 35.14 -11.49
C SER A 544 15.60 35.41 -12.28
N CYS A 545 16.69 34.66 -12.03
CA CYS A 545 18.00 34.86 -12.65
C CYS A 545 18.60 36.26 -12.42
N THR A 546 18.40 36.80 -11.23
CA THR A 546 18.85 38.13 -10.81
C THR A 546 20.02 38.10 -9.84
N ILE A 547 20.38 36.93 -9.30
CA ILE A 547 21.46 36.78 -8.32
C ILE A 547 22.74 36.35 -9.05
N PRO A 548 23.84 37.11 -9.03
CA PRO A 548 25.09 36.68 -9.65
C PRO A 548 25.72 35.52 -8.86
N LEU A 549 26.30 34.54 -9.57
CA LEU A 549 26.97 33.38 -8.96
C LEU A 549 28.15 33.86 -8.10
N HIS A 550 28.16 33.46 -6.81
CA HIS A 550 29.20 33.78 -5.83
C HIS A 550 29.74 32.50 -5.19
N TYR A 551 30.98 32.12 -5.50
CA TYR A 551 31.61 30.91 -4.96
C TYR A 551 33.13 30.95 -5.04
N VAL A 552 33.79 30.08 -4.27
CA VAL A 552 35.24 29.83 -4.37
C VAL A 552 35.45 28.42 -4.92
N SER A 553 36.27 28.30 -5.96
CA SER A 553 36.63 27.02 -6.57
C SER A 553 38.01 26.52 -6.17
N ALA A 554 38.96 27.41 -5.89
CA ALA A 554 40.31 27.02 -5.51
C ALA A 554 40.99 28.09 -4.65
N VAL A 555 41.96 27.66 -3.85
CA VAL A 555 42.77 28.55 -3.00
C VAL A 555 44.26 28.24 -3.19
N SER A 556 45.04 29.29 -3.41
CA SER A 556 46.50 29.27 -3.27
C SER A 556 46.85 29.93 -1.92
N PRO A 557 47.18 29.13 -0.89
CA PRO A 557 47.41 29.64 0.46
C PRO A 557 48.80 30.26 0.62
N SER A 558 48.94 31.07 1.66
CA SER A 558 50.21 31.64 2.12
C SER A 558 50.98 30.68 3.03
N SER A 559 52.22 31.00 3.37
CA SER A 559 53.00 30.26 4.38
C SER A 559 52.50 30.54 5.80
N THR A 560 52.96 29.75 6.77
CA THR A 560 52.64 29.93 8.20
C THR A 560 53.00 31.33 8.74
N SER A 561 53.98 32.00 8.11
CA SER A 561 54.33 33.41 8.33
C SER A 561 53.35 34.44 7.73
N GLY A 562 52.22 34.01 7.16
CA GLY A 562 51.32 34.86 6.39
C GLY A 562 51.92 35.29 5.04
N GLY A 563 51.21 36.16 4.33
CA GLY A 563 51.64 36.67 3.02
C GLY A 563 50.53 36.62 1.97
N GLU A 564 50.91 36.70 0.69
CA GLU A 564 49.95 36.69 -0.44
C GLU A 564 49.14 35.39 -0.46
N ALA A 565 47.81 35.52 -0.52
CA ALA A 565 46.86 34.45 -0.72
C ALA A 565 45.99 34.76 -1.95
N LYS A 566 45.74 33.75 -2.78
CA LYS A 566 44.90 33.87 -3.99
C LYS A 566 43.68 32.98 -3.86
N ILE A 567 42.52 33.56 -4.09
CA ILE A 567 41.23 32.89 -3.98
C ILE A 567 40.59 32.96 -5.35
N TYR A 568 40.38 31.81 -5.98
CA TYR A 568 39.81 31.67 -7.32
C TYR A 568 38.34 31.26 -7.20
N GLY A 569 37.50 31.74 -8.10
CA GLY A 569 36.07 31.40 -8.07
C GLY A 569 35.26 32.20 -9.07
N SER A 570 34.00 32.46 -8.73
CA SER A 570 33.16 33.44 -9.43
C SER A 570 32.73 34.50 -8.43
N PHE A 571 33.15 35.73 -8.67
CA PHE A 571 32.91 36.87 -7.80
C PHE A 571 32.08 37.98 -8.48
N GLY A 572 31.71 37.82 -9.76
CA GLY A 572 30.96 38.83 -10.52
C GLY A 572 31.76 40.12 -10.77
N SER A 573 31.15 41.14 -11.40
CA SER A 573 31.82 42.43 -11.68
C SER A 573 31.62 43.49 -10.59
N LEU A 574 30.73 43.23 -9.64
CA LEU A 574 30.43 44.11 -8.50
C LEU A 574 31.03 43.49 -7.25
N HIS A 575 31.71 44.30 -6.43
CA HIS A 575 32.44 43.83 -5.23
C HIS A 575 32.13 44.70 -4.00
N GLN A 576 30.86 45.03 -3.77
CA GLN A 576 30.47 45.87 -2.63
C GLN A 576 30.61 45.09 -1.32
N TYR A 577 31.10 45.75 -0.27
CA TYR A 577 31.30 45.14 1.06
C TYR A 577 32.16 43.86 1.05
N LEU A 578 33.13 43.78 0.13
CA LEU A 578 34.03 42.63 0.03
C LEU A 578 34.85 42.47 1.32
N SER A 579 34.78 41.28 1.91
CA SER A 579 35.61 40.89 3.04
C SER A 579 35.99 39.41 2.93
N VAL A 580 37.21 39.09 3.37
CA VAL A 580 37.78 37.75 3.32
C VAL A 580 38.32 37.40 4.70
N TYR A 581 37.83 36.33 5.31
CA TYR A 581 38.33 35.82 6.57
C TYR A 581 38.91 34.43 6.41
N ILE A 582 40.10 34.21 6.97
CA ILE A 582 40.74 32.91 7.10
C ILE A 582 40.65 32.52 8.58
N GLY A 583 39.79 31.55 8.87
CA GLY A 583 39.32 31.24 10.20
C GLY A 583 38.60 32.45 10.81
N ASN A 584 39.15 32.97 11.90
CA ASN A 584 38.66 34.16 12.60
C ASN A 584 39.50 35.42 12.33
N LYS A 585 40.46 35.36 11.41
CA LYS A 585 41.34 36.48 11.09
C LYS A 585 41.03 37.04 9.71
N ASN A 586 41.08 38.37 9.58
CA ASN A 586 40.79 39.06 8.33
C ASN A 586 42.01 39.02 7.39
N CYS A 587 41.80 38.75 6.10
CA CYS A 587 42.83 38.75 5.07
C CYS A 587 42.93 40.16 4.46
N THR A 588 43.82 40.99 5.00
CA THR A 588 43.94 42.40 4.61
C THR A 588 45.40 42.86 4.47
N PRO A 589 45.67 43.81 3.55
CA PRO A 589 44.74 44.41 2.59
C PRO A 589 44.34 43.44 1.47
N ILE A 590 43.17 43.68 0.87
CA ILE A 590 42.82 43.10 -0.44
C ILE A 590 43.62 43.88 -1.48
N THR A 591 44.52 43.20 -2.18
CA THR A 591 45.47 43.81 -3.12
C THR A 591 44.94 43.88 -4.54
N SER A 592 44.07 42.94 -4.94
CA SER A 592 43.39 42.92 -6.24
C SER A 592 42.09 42.13 -6.18
N VAL A 593 41.10 42.52 -6.96
CA VAL A 593 39.86 41.77 -7.17
C VAL A 593 39.42 41.85 -8.64
N SER A 594 39.01 40.73 -9.20
CA SER A 594 38.35 40.57 -10.49
C SER A 594 37.13 39.67 -10.36
N SER A 595 36.47 39.37 -11.48
CA SER A 595 35.32 38.48 -11.50
C SER A 595 35.62 37.02 -11.15
N ASP A 596 36.88 36.64 -11.09
CA ASP A 596 37.34 35.26 -10.92
C ASP A 596 38.50 35.09 -9.92
N LEU A 597 39.07 36.19 -9.43
CA LEU A 597 40.23 36.18 -8.54
C LEU A 597 40.14 37.26 -7.47
N ILE A 598 40.37 36.88 -6.22
CA ILE A 598 40.64 37.79 -5.11
C ILE A 598 42.07 37.53 -4.62
N ILE A 599 42.87 38.59 -4.48
CA ILE A 599 44.20 38.53 -3.88
C ILE A 599 44.18 39.36 -2.59
N CYS A 600 44.64 38.77 -1.49
CA CYS A 600 44.73 39.44 -0.20
C CYS A 600 45.97 38.97 0.57
N ASN A 601 46.37 39.75 1.57
CA ASN A 601 47.44 39.34 2.48
C ASN A 601 46.87 38.59 3.68
N ALA A 602 47.11 37.29 3.72
CA ALA A 602 46.73 36.43 4.82
C ALA A 602 47.61 36.72 6.04
N PRO A 603 47.03 36.78 7.25
CA PRO A 603 47.79 36.94 8.49
C PRO A 603 48.53 35.66 8.85
N GLU A 604 49.55 35.77 9.71
CA GLU A 604 50.25 34.62 10.29
C GLU A 604 49.27 33.61 10.92
N GLY A 605 49.49 32.33 10.68
CA GLY A 605 48.60 31.26 11.11
C GLY A 605 49.17 29.87 10.85
N GLU A 606 48.50 28.84 11.36
CA GLU A 606 48.92 27.44 11.21
C GLU A 606 47.72 26.52 10.98
N GLY A 607 47.99 25.40 10.32
CA GLY A 607 47.03 24.33 10.05
C GLY A 607 45.94 24.73 9.06
N VAL A 608 44.87 23.93 9.06
CA VAL A 608 43.69 24.09 8.22
C VAL A 608 42.69 25.06 8.88
N LYS A 609 42.07 25.92 8.08
CA LYS A 609 41.09 26.94 8.47
C LYS A 609 39.93 26.98 7.49
N ASP A 610 38.78 27.40 8.00
CA ASP A 610 37.64 27.81 7.17
C ASP A 610 37.99 29.08 6.39
N LEU A 611 37.48 29.18 5.16
CA LEU A 611 37.55 30.40 4.35
C LEU A 611 36.16 31.01 4.24
N ASN A 612 36.00 32.27 4.63
CA ASN A 612 34.76 33.01 4.44
C ASN A 612 34.99 34.19 3.49
N VAL A 613 34.25 34.24 2.40
CA VAL A 613 34.27 35.34 1.42
C VAL A 613 32.88 35.95 1.33
N THR A 614 32.75 37.19 1.77
CA THR A 614 31.48 37.93 1.76
C THR A 614 31.58 39.13 0.82
N GLN A 615 30.64 39.29 -0.11
CA GLN A 615 30.47 40.49 -0.94
C GLN A 615 29.04 40.55 -1.49
N ASN A 616 28.57 41.74 -1.83
CA ASN A 616 27.22 41.98 -2.37
C ASN A 616 26.10 41.33 -1.53
N PHE A 617 26.27 41.32 -0.20
CA PHE A 617 25.39 40.65 0.78
C PHE A 617 25.32 39.11 0.68
N ASN A 618 26.14 38.49 -0.18
CA ASN A 618 26.29 37.03 -0.25
C ASN A 618 27.56 36.60 0.50
N SER A 619 27.49 35.46 1.18
CA SER A 619 28.62 34.87 1.90
C SER A 619 28.85 33.44 1.43
N PHE A 620 30.08 33.15 1.04
CA PHE A 620 30.55 31.78 0.79
C PHE A 620 31.40 31.33 1.97
N ILE A 621 31.12 30.14 2.51
CA ILE A 621 31.89 29.53 3.59
C ILE A 621 32.45 28.19 3.12
N GLY A 622 33.75 28.17 2.82
CA GLY A 622 34.49 26.94 2.53
C GLY A 622 35.01 26.33 3.82
N LYS A 623 34.40 25.24 4.28
CA LYS A 623 34.85 24.51 5.46
C LYS A 623 36.20 23.85 5.21
N ASN A 624 37.16 24.06 6.11
CA ASN A 624 38.50 23.49 6.01
C ASN A 624 39.18 23.72 4.64
N MET A 625 38.89 24.84 3.98
CA MET A 625 39.31 25.08 2.59
C MET A 625 40.70 25.72 2.47
N TYR A 626 41.20 26.33 3.55
CA TYR A 626 42.47 27.04 3.57
C TYR A 626 43.50 26.34 4.46
N SER A 627 44.59 25.83 3.90
CA SER A 627 45.69 25.24 4.68
C SER A 627 46.97 26.04 4.54
N TYR A 628 47.50 26.58 5.66
CA TYR A 628 48.75 27.33 5.65
C TYR A 628 49.93 26.45 5.25
N ILE A 629 50.79 26.92 4.35
CA ILE A 629 51.96 26.16 3.90
C ILE A 629 53.05 26.20 4.98
N SER A 630 53.30 25.05 5.62
CA SER A 630 54.45 24.92 6.54
C SER A 630 55.75 24.68 5.76
N PRO A 631 56.85 25.39 6.07
CA PRO A 631 58.16 25.12 5.48
C PRO A 631 58.77 23.79 5.95
N VAL A 632 58.24 23.20 7.04
CA VAL A 632 58.66 21.90 7.58
C VAL A 632 57.46 20.98 7.65
N ILE A 633 57.48 19.90 6.87
CA ILE A 633 56.42 18.88 6.84
C ILE A 633 56.88 17.68 7.66
N LYS A 634 56.05 17.26 8.62
CA LYS A 634 56.30 16.07 9.43
C LYS A 634 55.98 14.82 8.60
N CYS A 635 56.84 13.80 8.66
CA CYS A 635 56.55 12.53 8.02
C CYS A 635 55.66 11.64 8.91
N PRO A 636 54.84 10.76 8.31
CA PRO A 636 54.04 9.80 9.05
C PRO A 636 54.91 8.91 9.95
N ASN A 637 54.50 8.76 11.21
CA ASN A 637 55.16 7.93 12.23
C ASN A 637 56.70 8.13 12.34
N ASN A 638 57.22 9.31 11.94
CA ASN A 638 58.66 9.58 11.82
C ASN A 638 59.45 8.48 11.08
N CYS A 639 58.83 7.87 10.06
CA CYS A 639 59.39 6.76 9.29
C CYS A 639 59.74 5.51 10.13
N THR A 640 58.93 5.24 11.16
CA THR A 640 59.01 4.12 12.12
C THR A 640 60.24 4.18 13.01
N SER A 641 61.44 4.23 12.43
CA SER A 641 62.70 4.43 13.12
C SER A 641 63.76 4.93 12.13
N THR A 642 64.83 5.55 12.64
CA THR A 642 66.00 5.93 11.83
C THR A 642 66.69 4.73 11.17
N ASN A 643 66.41 3.49 11.60
CA ASN A 643 66.94 2.28 10.99
C ASN A 643 66.08 1.78 9.82
N ASN A 644 64.82 2.18 9.75
CA ASN A 644 63.88 1.76 8.71
C ASN A 644 63.79 2.77 7.56
N GLY A 645 63.88 4.07 7.85
CA GLY A 645 63.79 5.12 6.83
C GLY A 645 64.27 6.49 7.29
N ASN A 646 64.36 7.42 6.34
CA ASN A 646 64.69 8.83 6.57
C ASN A 646 63.53 9.73 6.10
N CYS A 647 63.08 10.64 6.96
CA CYS A 647 62.04 11.60 6.64
C CYS A 647 62.55 12.71 5.73
N ASN A 648 61.90 12.93 4.59
CA ASN A 648 62.11 14.10 3.76
C ASN A 648 61.17 15.24 4.19
N THR A 649 61.67 16.17 4.99
CA THR A 649 60.85 17.24 5.59
C THR A 649 60.34 18.29 4.59
N SER A 650 60.78 18.25 3.32
CA SER A 650 60.31 19.16 2.27
C SER A 650 59.05 18.67 1.55
N ASN A 651 58.74 17.36 1.62
CA ASN A 651 57.53 16.78 1.02
C ASN A 651 56.79 15.79 1.94
N GLY A 652 57.29 15.56 3.17
CA GLY A 652 56.68 14.67 4.15
C GLY A 652 56.82 13.18 3.84
N GLU A 653 57.67 12.79 2.89
CA GLU A 653 57.81 11.41 2.42
C GLU A 653 58.90 10.64 3.19
N CYS A 654 58.62 9.40 3.56
CA CYS A 654 59.62 8.50 4.13
C CYS A 654 60.41 7.76 3.07
N LYS A 655 61.71 8.01 2.98
CA LYS A 655 62.62 7.24 2.13
C LYS A 655 63.08 5.99 2.88
N CYS A 656 62.52 4.84 2.52
CA CYS A 656 62.82 3.57 3.19
C CYS A 656 64.19 3.02 2.81
N LYS A 657 64.87 2.45 3.79
CA LYS A 657 66.14 1.75 3.61
C LYS A 657 65.91 0.36 3.04
N VAL A 658 66.95 -0.25 2.47
CA VAL A 658 66.90 -1.58 1.84
C VAL A 658 66.25 -2.61 2.77
N GLY A 659 65.28 -3.37 2.25
CA GLY A 659 64.48 -4.35 3.00
C GLY A 659 63.19 -3.81 3.63
N TYR A 660 62.97 -2.48 3.63
CA TYR A 660 61.75 -1.85 4.14
C TYR A 660 60.96 -1.16 3.01
N SER A 661 59.64 -1.09 3.18
CA SER A 661 58.69 -0.45 2.26
C SER A 661 57.50 0.15 3.03
N GLY A 662 56.59 0.81 2.31
CA GLY A 662 55.42 1.46 2.88
C GLY A 662 55.63 2.93 3.19
N PHE A 663 54.54 3.62 3.48
CA PHE A 663 54.51 5.08 3.61
C PHE A 663 55.29 5.61 4.83
N ASP A 664 55.48 4.78 5.86
CA ASP A 664 56.26 5.08 7.06
C ASP A 664 57.41 4.09 7.28
N CYS A 665 57.76 3.27 6.27
CA CYS A 665 58.80 2.25 6.34
C CYS A 665 58.59 1.17 7.41
N SER A 666 57.34 0.93 7.81
CA SER A 666 56.98 -0.15 8.73
C SER A 666 56.91 -1.52 8.06
N ALA A 667 56.73 -1.62 6.74
CA ALA A 667 56.56 -2.89 6.02
C ALA A 667 57.88 -3.46 5.46
N LEU A 668 57.89 -4.76 5.11
CA LEU A 668 59.07 -5.44 4.53
C LEU A 668 59.00 -5.47 2.99
N LYS A 669 60.16 -5.35 2.33
CA LYS A 669 60.32 -5.39 0.86
C LYS A 669 61.13 -6.61 0.42
N ASN A 670 60.70 -7.32 -0.63
CA ASN A 670 61.48 -8.38 -1.27
C ASN A 670 62.75 -7.79 -1.92
N ASN A 671 63.93 -8.23 -1.49
CA ASN A 671 65.20 -7.93 -2.17
C ASN A 671 65.39 -8.86 -3.38
N ASP A 672 64.61 -8.65 -4.44
CA ASP A 672 64.88 -9.18 -5.77
C ASP A 672 65.14 -8.02 -6.74
N GLU A 673 66.12 -7.17 -6.40
CA GLU A 673 66.82 -6.43 -7.45
C GLU A 673 67.73 -7.41 -8.18
N LYS A 674 67.46 -7.62 -9.46
CA LYS A 674 68.40 -8.23 -10.41
C LYS A 674 69.65 -7.35 -10.47
N ASN A 675 70.61 -7.61 -9.60
CA ASN A 675 72.00 -7.21 -9.79
C ASN A 675 72.87 -8.46 -9.60
N GLY A 676 73.61 -8.81 -10.65
CA GLY A 676 74.65 -9.83 -10.54
C GLY A 676 74.82 -10.67 -11.78
N THR A 677 75.51 -10.12 -12.77
CA THR A 677 76.53 -10.87 -13.51
C THR A 677 77.35 -11.73 -12.53
N SER A 678 77.55 -12.97 -12.96
CA SER A 678 78.22 -14.07 -12.30
C SER A 678 79.54 -13.68 -11.60
N SER A 679 79.66 -14.00 -10.32
CA SER A 679 80.89 -14.58 -9.76
C SER A 679 80.54 -15.31 -8.47
N GLY A 680 80.91 -16.58 -8.41
CA GLY A 680 80.40 -17.53 -7.44
C GLY A 680 81.14 -17.51 -6.11
N GLU A 681 80.43 -17.94 -5.07
CA GLU A 681 80.99 -18.75 -4.00
C GLU A 681 79.85 -19.49 -3.27
N ASN A 682 80.10 -20.76 -2.97
CA ASN A 682 79.16 -21.68 -2.34
C ASN A 682 79.03 -21.40 -0.84
N THR A 683 77.83 -21.06 -0.36
CA THR A 683 77.41 -21.33 1.02
C THR A 683 75.95 -21.78 1.08
N ASN A 684 75.74 -22.87 1.80
CA ASN A 684 74.48 -23.60 1.98
C ASN A 684 73.43 -22.82 2.81
N ASN A 685 72.16 -23.01 2.43
CA ASN A 685 70.95 -22.88 3.25
C ASN A 685 70.76 -21.61 4.10
N GLN A 686 70.17 -20.58 3.49
CA GLN A 686 69.14 -19.80 4.17
C GLN A 686 67.93 -19.67 3.25
N ASN A 687 66.76 -20.06 3.77
CA ASN A 687 65.47 -19.84 3.11
C ASN A 687 65.32 -18.34 2.84
N LYS A 688 65.44 -17.91 1.59
CA LYS A 688 65.06 -16.56 1.18
C LYS A 688 63.54 -16.48 1.35
N GLU A 689 63.07 -15.73 2.34
CA GLU A 689 61.64 -15.48 2.54
C GLU A 689 61.08 -14.80 1.29
N THR A 690 60.29 -15.53 0.52
CA THR A 690 59.57 -14.98 -0.64
C THR A 690 58.25 -14.39 -0.15
N VAL A 691 58.15 -13.06 -0.11
CA VAL A 691 56.89 -12.37 0.22
C VAL A 691 55.85 -12.64 -0.88
N PRO A 692 54.59 -12.97 -0.54
CA PRO A 692 53.55 -13.26 -1.53
C PRO A 692 53.21 -12.04 -2.38
N VAL A 693 53.08 -12.25 -3.70
CA VAL A 693 52.75 -11.21 -4.67
C VAL A 693 51.24 -10.96 -4.68
N SER A 694 50.85 -9.68 -4.69
CA SER A 694 49.45 -9.28 -4.82
C SER A 694 49.01 -9.31 -6.29
N THR A 695 47.78 -9.73 -6.55
CA THR A 695 47.16 -9.68 -7.88
C THR A 695 45.91 -8.81 -7.83
N THR A 696 45.80 -7.84 -8.72
CA THR A 696 44.63 -6.98 -8.84
C THR A 696 43.69 -7.53 -9.90
N THR A 697 42.40 -7.58 -9.56
CA THR A 697 41.31 -7.92 -10.47
C THR A 697 40.26 -6.84 -10.37
N ILE A 698 39.63 -6.49 -11.48
CA ILE A 698 38.63 -5.42 -11.51
C ILE A 698 37.31 -6.02 -11.97
N ASP A 699 36.27 -5.84 -11.15
CA ASP A 699 34.90 -6.14 -11.53
C ASP A 699 34.41 -5.05 -12.48
N LYS A 700 34.17 -5.47 -13.73
CA LYS A 700 33.75 -4.60 -14.82
C LYS A 700 32.35 -4.03 -14.60
N GLU A 701 31.43 -4.77 -13.98
CA GLU A 701 30.04 -4.31 -13.82
C GLU A 701 29.86 -3.32 -12.67
N SER A 702 30.61 -3.51 -11.59
CA SER A 702 30.47 -2.72 -10.36
C SER A 702 31.59 -1.70 -10.13
N ALA A 703 32.60 -1.68 -11.01
CA ALA A 703 33.83 -0.90 -10.86
C ALA A 703 34.58 -1.15 -9.53
N ILE A 704 34.41 -2.33 -8.94
CA ILE A 704 35.10 -2.71 -7.71
C ILE A 704 36.49 -3.24 -8.05
N THR A 705 37.52 -2.62 -7.46
CA THR A 705 38.89 -3.13 -7.50
C THR A 705 39.10 -4.13 -6.39
N LYS A 706 39.42 -5.38 -6.74
CA LYS A 706 39.72 -6.45 -5.80
C LYS A 706 41.21 -6.81 -5.87
N ILE A 707 41.94 -6.47 -4.81
CA ILE A 707 43.36 -6.84 -4.65
C ILE A 707 43.43 -8.10 -3.79
N THR A 708 44.03 -9.15 -4.36
CA THR A 708 44.16 -10.47 -3.72
C THR A 708 45.59 -10.72 -3.33
N ASN A 709 45.84 -11.11 -2.07
CA ASN A 709 47.12 -11.63 -1.61
C ASN A 709 46.87 -12.92 -0.81
N GLN A 710 47.11 -14.06 -1.46
CA GLN A 710 46.74 -15.40 -0.97
C GLN A 710 45.23 -15.49 -0.63
N GLU A 711 44.86 -15.90 0.59
CA GLU A 711 43.48 -16.00 1.06
C GLU A 711 42.85 -14.67 1.50
N THR A 712 43.57 -13.55 1.42
CA THR A 712 43.09 -12.24 1.85
C THR A 712 42.71 -11.38 0.66
N PHE A 713 41.50 -10.80 0.71
CA PHE A 713 40.97 -9.94 -0.33
C PHE A 713 40.70 -8.54 0.22
N TYR A 714 41.13 -7.54 -0.54
CA TYR A 714 40.77 -6.15 -0.30
C TYR A 714 39.93 -5.62 -1.46
N GLU A 715 38.80 -5.01 -1.15
CA GLU A 715 37.90 -4.38 -2.12
C GLU A 715 38.00 -2.85 -1.97
N ILE A 716 38.05 -2.12 -3.08
CA ILE A 716 38.11 -0.66 -3.15
C ILE A 716 37.13 -0.18 -4.21
N SER A 717 36.25 0.77 -3.85
CA SER A 717 35.34 1.43 -4.79
C SER A 717 34.94 2.83 -4.33
N ILE A 718 34.45 3.63 -5.28
CA ILE A 718 33.65 4.82 -4.98
C ILE A 718 32.17 4.41 -4.94
N THR A 719 31.43 4.94 -3.98
CA THR A 719 30.05 4.49 -3.69
C THR A 719 29.03 5.58 -3.88
N GLU A 720 29.30 6.79 -3.40
CA GLU A 720 28.34 7.90 -3.43
C GLU A 720 29.04 9.24 -3.70
N LEU A 721 28.32 10.15 -4.36
CA LEU A 721 28.66 11.56 -4.47
C LEU A 721 27.54 12.41 -3.86
N HIS A 722 27.89 13.30 -2.94
CA HIS A 722 26.92 14.15 -2.25
C HIS A 722 27.19 15.62 -2.58
N GLU A 723 26.13 16.39 -2.84
CA GLU A 723 26.17 17.85 -2.80
C GLU A 723 25.94 18.31 -1.36
N ILE A 724 26.80 19.20 -0.85
CA ILE A 724 26.79 19.70 0.52
C ILE A 724 26.47 21.19 0.52
N SER A 725 25.48 21.62 1.30
CA SER A 725 25.11 23.04 1.47
C SER A 725 26.08 23.80 2.37
N ILE A 726 25.96 25.13 2.40
CA ILE A 726 26.79 26.05 3.19
C ILE A 726 26.76 25.80 4.71
N ASP A 727 25.69 25.19 5.24
CA ASP A 727 25.56 24.78 6.64
C ASP A 727 26.14 23.39 6.94
N GLY A 728 26.64 22.69 5.91
CA GLY A 728 27.22 21.35 6.01
C GLY A 728 26.22 20.21 5.84
N ALA A 729 24.96 20.49 5.49
CA ALA A 729 23.97 19.44 5.23
C ALA A 729 24.12 18.85 3.82
N SER A 730 23.78 17.57 3.65
CA SER A 730 23.73 16.93 2.32
C SER A 730 22.40 17.27 1.64
N ILE A 731 22.46 17.91 0.47
CA ILE A 731 21.32 18.35 -0.35
C ILE A 731 20.88 17.24 -1.30
N ASN A 732 21.80 16.80 -2.16
CA ASN A 732 21.58 15.79 -3.19
C ASN A 732 22.55 14.63 -3.00
N LYS A 733 22.10 13.41 -3.33
CA LYS A 733 22.89 12.18 -3.19
C LYS A 733 22.79 11.36 -4.46
N PHE A 734 23.94 10.93 -4.97
CA PHE A 734 24.06 10.15 -6.18
C PHE A 734 24.75 8.83 -5.88
N ASP A 735 24.06 7.72 -6.18
CA ASP A 735 24.61 6.36 -6.09
C ASP A 735 25.47 6.06 -7.32
N LEU A 736 26.71 5.65 -7.07
CA LEU A 736 27.71 5.33 -8.08
C LEU A 736 27.89 3.81 -8.27
N VAL A 737 27.08 2.98 -7.60
CA VAL A 737 27.18 1.52 -7.67
C VAL A 737 26.34 0.99 -8.85
N LYS A 738 26.95 0.11 -9.67
CA LYS A 738 26.30 -0.65 -10.78
C LYS A 738 25.67 0.18 -11.91
N LYS A 739 26.33 1.27 -12.34
CA LYS A 739 25.84 2.16 -13.42
C LYS A 739 26.94 2.63 -14.39
N TRP A 740 28.03 1.87 -14.53
CA TRP A 740 29.21 2.29 -15.29
C TRP A 740 29.19 1.82 -16.75
N ASP A 741 29.39 2.75 -17.68
CA ASP A 741 29.80 2.49 -19.06
C ASP A 741 31.30 2.28 -19.12
N ILE A 742 31.74 1.19 -19.74
CA ILE A 742 33.15 0.79 -19.75
C ILE A 742 33.75 1.06 -21.11
N THR A 743 34.88 1.79 -21.13
CA THR A 743 35.75 1.85 -22.30
C THR A 743 37.09 1.24 -21.91
N ALA A 744 37.28 -0.05 -22.19
CA ALA A 744 38.56 -0.73 -21.95
C ALA A 744 39.46 -0.56 -23.18
N ASN A 745 40.70 -0.11 -22.98
CA ASN A 745 41.76 -0.34 -23.97
C ASN A 745 42.35 -1.72 -23.67
N ASP A 746 42.02 -2.72 -24.50
CA ASP A 746 42.36 -4.14 -24.28
C ASP A 746 43.87 -4.44 -24.20
N ASP A 747 44.76 -3.49 -24.50
CA ASP A 747 46.22 -3.65 -24.44
C ASP A 747 46.92 -2.90 -23.28
N SER A 748 46.19 -2.16 -22.43
CA SER A 748 46.78 -1.43 -21.30
C SER A 748 46.08 -1.77 -19.99
N LYS A 749 46.82 -2.04 -18.90
CA LYS A 749 46.29 -2.27 -17.53
C LYS A 749 45.66 -1.02 -16.89
N SER A 750 44.88 -0.27 -17.66
CA SER A 750 44.16 0.93 -17.31
C SER A 750 42.69 0.76 -17.70
N PHE A 751 41.79 0.94 -16.75
CA PHE A 751 40.36 0.74 -16.89
C PHE A 751 39.64 2.06 -16.66
N VAL A 752 38.81 2.47 -17.62
CA VAL A 752 38.05 3.74 -17.56
C VAL A 752 36.57 3.42 -17.48
N PHE A 753 35.96 3.83 -16.37
CA PHE A 753 34.54 3.72 -16.08
C PHE A 753 33.92 5.11 -16.19
N LYS A 754 32.82 5.25 -16.94
CA LYS A 754 32.08 6.50 -17.07
C LYS A 754 30.64 6.32 -16.61
N GLN A 755 30.12 7.29 -15.88
CA GLN A 755 28.73 7.32 -15.45
C GLN A 755 28.17 8.72 -15.65
N GLN A 756 27.04 8.82 -16.34
CA GLN A 756 26.24 10.05 -16.37
C GLN A 756 25.29 10.06 -15.18
N LEU A 757 25.23 11.16 -14.43
CA LEU A 757 24.30 11.29 -13.31
C LEU A 757 22.86 11.40 -13.80
N GLU A 758 21.92 10.72 -13.13
CA GLU A 758 20.50 10.72 -13.50
C GLU A 758 19.96 12.16 -13.58
N ASN A 759 19.22 12.46 -14.66
CA ASN A 759 18.64 13.78 -14.93
C ASN A 759 19.65 14.95 -14.96
N SER A 760 20.92 14.66 -15.28
CA SER A 760 22.01 15.65 -15.25
C SER A 760 22.91 15.54 -16.49
N THR A 761 23.56 16.65 -16.85
CA THR A 761 24.64 16.70 -17.84
C THR A 761 26.01 16.32 -17.25
N SER A 762 26.07 16.08 -15.93
CA SER A 762 27.31 15.75 -15.24
C SER A 762 27.76 14.33 -15.55
N THR A 763 29.07 14.20 -15.79
CA THR A 763 29.71 12.91 -16.03
C THR A 763 30.81 12.68 -15.01
N ILE A 764 30.82 11.48 -14.43
CA ILE A 764 31.88 11.01 -13.55
C ILE A 764 32.70 9.99 -14.32
N THR A 765 34.01 10.21 -14.39
CA THR A 765 34.98 9.27 -14.96
C THR A 765 35.87 8.74 -13.85
N TYR A 766 35.87 7.42 -13.67
CA TYR A 766 36.68 6.70 -12.69
C TYR A 766 37.71 5.84 -13.41
N VAL A 767 38.99 6.13 -13.18
CA VAL A 767 40.13 5.50 -13.86
C VAL A 767 40.90 4.67 -12.85
N ILE A 768 41.14 3.40 -13.17
CA ILE A 768 41.93 2.47 -12.36
C ILE A 768 43.13 2.01 -13.18
N GLN A 769 44.34 2.28 -12.71
CA GLN A 769 45.58 1.91 -13.38
C GLN A 769 46.48 1.05 -12.47
N GLU A 770 46.87 -0.13 -12.96
CA GLU A 770 47.87 -0.98 -12.28
C GLU A 770 49.30 -0.55 -12.66
N ILE A 771 50.16 -0.40 -11.65
CA ILE A 771 51.55 0.04 -11.83
C ILE A 771 52.47 -1.16 -12.01
N GLU A 772 53.01 -1.35 -13.23
CA GLU A 772 53.88 -2.48 -13.54
C GLU A 772 55.34 -2.29 -13.14
N GLU A 773 55.80 -1.04 -13.12
CA GLU A 773 57.16 -0.64 -12.76
C GLU A 773 57.10 0.59 -11.88
N THR A 774 58.04 0.72 -10.93
CA THR A 774 58.09 1.87 -10.03
C THR A 774 58.20 3.17 -10.84
N THR A 775 57.19 4.02 -10.73
CA THR A 775 57.02 5.21 -11.58
C THR A 775 56.79 6.45 -10.72
N GLN A 776 57.36 7.58 -11.13
CA GLN A 776 57.14 8.89 -10.51
C GLN A 776 56.02 9.63 -11.23
N PHE A 777 55.05 10.12 -10.47
CA PHE A 777 53.90 10.89 -10.94
C PHE A 777 53.93 12.30 -10.34
N THR A 778 53.18 13.21 -10.95
CA THR A 778 52.92 14.54 -10.41
C THR A 778 51.42 14.81 -10.52
N PHE A 779 50.79 15.21 -9.41
CA PHE A 779 49.40 15.59 -9.38
C PHE A 779 49.20 16.86 -8.54
N ALA A 780 48.47 17.84 -9.06
CA ALA A 780 48.21 19.11 -8.38
C ALA A 780 49.48 19.75 -7.75
N ASP A 781 50.57 19.79 -8.52
CA ASP A 781 51.92 20.27 -8.14
C ASP A 781 52.66 19.44 -7.06
N ILE A 782 52.15 18.26 -6.70
CA ILE A 782 52.78 17.33 -5.75
C ILE A 782 53.40 16.16 -6.53
N PRO A 783 54.73 16.00 -6.54
CA PRO A 783 55.37 14.80 -7.04
C PRO A 783 55.25 13.66 -6.03
N PHE A 784 54.99 12.44 -6.51
CA PHE A 784 54.95 11.24 -5.69
C PHE A 784 55.40 10.01 -6.47
N THR A 785 55.85 8.97 -5.77
CA THR A 785 56.28 7.71 -6.38
C THR A 785 55.27 6.60 -6.07
N LEU A 786 54.99 5.75 -7.05
CA LEU A 786 54.25 4.51 -6.88
C LEU A 786 55.14 3.32 -7.19
N GLU A 787 55.21 2.35 -6.28
CA GLU A 787 55.97 1.12 -6.49
C GLU A 787 55.21 0.14 -7.38
N ARG A 788 55.95 -0.76 -8.05
CA ARG A 788 55.38 -1.90 -8.79
C ARG A 788 54.35 -2.67 -7.95
N GLY A 789 53.20 -2.98 -8.55
CA GLY A 789 52.08 -3.67 -7.91
C GLY A 789 51.09 -2.76 -7.19
N SER A 790 51.31 -1.45 -7.20
CA SER A 790 50.33 -0.47 -6.70
C SER A 790 49.19 -0.26 -7.69
N THR A 791 48.05 0.21 -7.19
CA THR A 791 46.89 0.60 -8.00
C THR A 791 46.64 2.10 -7.82
N LYS A 792 46.75 2.83 -8.92
CA LYS A 792 46.46 4.26 -9.01
C LYS A 792 44.98 4.44 -9.38
N ILE A 793 44.31 5.36 -8.71
CA ILE A 793 42.92 5.69 -8.97
C ILE A 793 42.82 7.17 -9.31
N SER A 794 42.10 7.52 -10.36
CA SER A 794 41.77 8.91 -10.67
C SER A 794 40.26 9.07 -10.86
N VAL A 795 39.69 10.12 -10.27
CA VAL A 795 38.26 10.44 -10.36
C VAL A 795 38.12 11.82 -10.98
N ILE A 796 37.38 11.92 -12.08
CA ILE A 796 37.12 13.17 -12.78
C ILE A 796 35.61 13.41 -12.74
N ILE A 797 35.17 14.55 -12.21
CA ILE A 797 33.78 14.97 -12.18
C ILE A 797 33.66 16.19 -13.10
N GLU A 798 32.83 16.09 -14.14
CA GLU A 798 32.64 17.15 -15.13
C GLU A 798 31.22 17.69 -15.11
N ASN A 799 31.08 19.00 -15.34
CA ASN A 799 29.82 19.71 -15.52
C ASN A 799 28.76 19.41 -14.43
N PHE A 800 29.16 19.44 -13.15
CA PHE A 800 28.25 19.16 -12.03
C PHE A 800 27.24 20.30 -11.84
N PRO A 801 25.92 20.04 -11.88
CA PRO A 801 24.90 21.09 -11.72
C PRO A 801 24.59 21.32 -10.25
N PHE A 802 25.35 22.20 -9.59
CA PHE A 802 25.07 22.59 -8.22
C PHE A 802 23.70 23.24 -8.06
N THR A 803 22.98 22.88 -7.01
CA THR A 803 21.69 23.49 -6.63
C THR A 803 21.88 24.95 -6.23
N SER A 804 23.03 25.27 -5.64
CA SER A 804 23.41 26.62 -5.24
C SER A 804 24.89 26.86 -5.50
N SER A 805 25.25 28.09 -5.87
CA SER A 805 26.66 28.52 -5.93
C SER A 805 27.38 28.36 -4.58
N LEU A 806 26.66 28.25 -3.46
CA LEU A 806 27.26 28.13 -2.13
C LEU A 806 27.55 26.68 -1.72
N SER A 807 27.22 25.70 -2.58
CA SER A 807 27.40 24.29 -2.31
C SER A 807 28.82 23.78 -2.60
N THR A 808 29.18 22.64 -2.02
CA THR A 808 30.42 21.90 -2.30
C THR A 808 30.12 20.41 -2.55
N LEU A 809 31.12 19.59 -2.86
CA LEU A 809 30.94 18.15 -3.06
C LEU A 809 31.63 17.31 -1.98
N ALA A 810 31.08 16.13 -1.70
CA ALA A 810 31.71 15.11 -0.88
C ALA A 810 31.66 13.76 -1.61
N LEU A 811 32.83 13.17 -1.87
CA LEU A 811 32.99 11.90 -2.58
C LEU A 811 33.34 10.76 -1.61
N TYR A 812 32.62 9.65 -1.66
CA TYR A 812 32.72 8.57 -0.69
C TYR A 812 33.45 7.35 -1.26
N PHE A 813 34.60 7.03 -0.66
CA PHE A 813 35.39 5.83 -0.91
C PHE A 813 35.07 4.77 0.12
N ASN A 814 34.87 3.54 -0.32
CA ASN A 814 34.67 2.39 0.53
C ASN A 814 35.79 1.37 0.31
N THR A 815 36.33 0.84 1.41
CA THR A 815 37.25 -0.28 1.38
C THR A 815 36.87 -1.37 2.37
N LYS A 816 37.03 -2.64 1.98
CA LYS A 816 36.65 -3.80 2.78
C LYS A 816 37.72 -4.89 2.74
N ALA A 817 38.00 -5.52 3.87
CA ALA A 817 38.95 -6.64 3.97
C ALA A 817 38.24 -7.96 4.31
N THR A 818 38.22 -8.90 3.38
CA THR A 818 37.60 -10.23 3.55
C THR A 818 38.63 -11.36 3.44
N GLN A 819 38.21 -12.57 3.80
CA GLN A 819 39.01 -13.78 3.70
C GLN A 819 38.28 -14.80 2.83
N GLY A 820 39.01 -15.48 1.95
CA GLY A 820 38.54 -16.62 1.16
C GLY A 820 38.50 -17.93 1.95
N GLN A 821 38.41 -19.06 1.24
CA GLN A 821 38.53 -20.38 1.87
C GLN A 821 39.85 -20.49 2.65
N GLU A 822 39.78 -21.04 3.87
CA GLU A 822 40.96 -21.23 4.72
C GLU A 822 41.99 -22.13 4.03
N ASP A 823 43.15 -21.57 3.66
CA ASP A 823 44.31 -22.36 3.29
C ASP A 823 45.01 -22.81 4.58
N LEU A 824 44.89 -24.10 4.91
CA LEU A 824 45.59 -24.75 6.03
C LEU A 824 47.11 -24.53 6.00
N LYS A 825 47.67 -24.15 4.85
CA LYS A 825 49.09 -23.80 4.70
C LYS A 825 49.43 -22.39 5.16
N ASN A 826 48.47 -21.53 5.54
CA ASN A 826 48.74 -20.14 5.96
C ASN A 826 48.28 -19.79 7.39
N GLU A 827 47.90 -20.78 8.20
CA GLU A 827 47.36 -20.56 9.56
C GLU A 827 48.28 -19.71 10.46
N CYS A 828 49.60 -19.80 10.29
CA CYS A 828 50.57 -19.11 11.13
C CYS A 828 50.56 -17.57 10.94
N ASN A 829 49.90 -17.07 9.90
CA ASN A 829 49.74 -15.65 9.60
C ASN A 829 48.36 -15.08 9.97
N LYS A 830 47.44 -15.93 10.46
CA LYS A 830 46.06 -15.54 10.80
C LYS A 830 46.08 -14.46 11.89
N LYS A 831 45.52 -13.30 11.57
CA LYS A 831 45.36 -12.15 12.45
C LYS A 831 44.03 -11.48 12.17
N GLU A 832 43.40 -10.97 13.21
CA GLU A 832 42.17 -10.19 13.09
C GLU A 832 42.39 -8.93 12.26
N THR A 833 41.29 -8.31 11.83
CA THR A 833 41.36 -7.09 11.04
C THR A 833 41.69 -5.91 11.95
N GLU A 834 42.74 -5.17 11.62
CA GLU A 834 43.17 -3.96 12.31
C GLU A 834 43.10 -2.79 11.33
N ILE A 835 42.41 -1.72 11.68
CA ILE A 835 42.26 -0.53 10.84
C ILE A 835 42.95 0.64 11.55
N ASP A 836 43.97 1.19 10.90
CA ASP A 836 44.67 2.39 11.39
C ASP A 836 44.26 3.61 10.56
N THR A 837 43.62 4.55 11.25
CA THR A 837 43.20 5.85 10.72
C THR A 837 43.89 7.01 11.44
N SER A 838 44.91 6.76 12.25
CA SER A 838 45.61 7.78 13.05
C SER A 838 46.33 8.82 12.18
N ASN A 839 46.65 8.46 10.95
CA ASN A 839 47.27 9.33 9.93
C ASN A 839 46.23 9.97 8.98
N VAL A 840 44.95 9.94 9.35
CA VAL A 840 43.89 10.77 8.76
C VAL A 840 43.70 11.98 9.67
N SER A 841 44.54 13.00 9.49
CA SER A 841 44.44 14.23 10.30
C SER A 841 44.83 15.47 9.50
N ASP A 842 44.23 16.61 9.86
CA ASP A 842 44.50 17.94 9.30
C ASP A 842 45.96 18.43 9.48
N ASN A 843 46.80 17.68 10.20
CA ASN A 843 48.19 18.02 10.48
C ASN A 843 49.20 17.49 9.44
N LEU A 844 48.79 16.59 8.54
CA LEU A 844 49.63 16.11 7.43
C LEU A 844 49.29 16.92 6.17
N MET A 845 50.09 17.96 5.92
CA MET A 845 49.82 19.03 4.95
C MET A 845 49.63 18.56 3.49
N LEU A 846 50.16 17.40 3.09
CA LEU A 846 50.19 16.97 1.69
C LEU A 846 49.48 15.64 1.42
N ASN A 847 49.52 14.69 2.35
CA ASN A 847 48.98 13.34 2.16
C ASN A 847 48.30 12.84 3.44
N SER A 848 47.14 12.21 3.29
CA SER A 848 46.49 11.42 4.34
C SER A 848 46.68 9.93 4.06
N TYR A 849 46.85 9.14 5.12
CA TYR A 849 47.09 7.70 4.99
C TYR A 849 46.09 6.89 5.80
N VAL A 850 45.60 5.82 5.20
CA VAL A 850 44.76 4.81 5.84
C VAL A 850 45.38 3.44 5.66
N SER A 851 45.23 2.57 6.65
CA SER A 851 45.61 1.17 6.49
C SER A 851 44.58 0.22 7.05
N ILE A 852 44.40 -0.91 6.36
CA ILE A 852 43.60 -2.04 6.82
C ILE A 852 44.46 -3.31 6.72
N ALA A 853 44.77 -3.87 7.89
CA ALA A 853 45.58 -5.07 8.04
C ALA A 853 44.67 -6.28 8.28
N LYS A 854 44.95 -7.40 7.61
CA LYS A 854 44.29 -8.70 7.83
C LYS A 854 45.25 -9.82 7.48
N ASN A 855 45.29 -10.87 8.31
CA ASN A 855 46.15 -12.05 8.10
C ASN A 855 47.65 -11.71 7.87
N SER A 856 48.16 -10.69 8.55
CA SER A 856 49.55 -10.19 8.39
C SER A 856 49.87 -9.59 7.00
N LYS A 857 48.84 -9.22 6.22
CA LYS A 857 48.94 -8.37 5.03
C LYS A 857 48.30 -7.01 5.35
N VAL A 858 48.76 -5.94 4.73
CA VAL A 858 48.28 -4.58 4.99
C VAL A 858 47.98 -3.89 3.66
N LEU A 859 46.73 -3.49 3.44
CA LEU A 859 46.40 -2.54 2.39
C LEU A 859 46.68 -1.13 2.92
N TYR A 860 47.50 -0.38 2.20
CA TYR A 860 47.72 1.04 2.42
C TYR A 860 46.98 1.85 1.35
N GLY A 861 46.22 2.85 1.77
CA GLY A 861 45.66 3.88 0.90
C GLY A 861 46.32 5.22 1.21
N ARG A 862 46.81 5.92 0.18
CA ARG A 862 47.26 7.30 0.24
C ARG A 862 46.26 8.19 -0.48
N ILE A 863 45.87 9.26 0.19
CA ILE A 863 45.03 10.32 -0.36
C ILE A 863 45.91 11.56 -0.46
N ILE A 864 46.07 12.09 -1.67
CA ILE A 864 46.72 13.39 -1.86
C ILE A 864 45.71 14.45 -1.40
N ASN A 865 46.08 15.30 -0.43
CA ASN A 865 45.21 16.35 0.12
C ASN A 865 45.12 17.56 -0.84
N ARG A 866 45.13 17.30 -2.14
CA ARG A 866 44.92 18.28 -3.21
C ARG A 866 43.99 17.72 -4.28
N ALA A 867 43.29 18.63 -4.94
CA ALA A 867 42.52 18.37 -6.14
C ALA A 867 42.85 19.42 -7.21
N ILE A 868 42.50 19.15 -8.46
CA ILE A 868 42.45 20.16 -9.51
C ILE A 868 40.98 20.57 -9.67
N SER A 869 40.67 21.81 -9.34
CA SER A 869 39.33 22.40 -9.45
C SER A 869 39.39 23.51 -10.49
N ASP A 870 38.65 23.35 -11.60
CA ASP A 870 38.61 24.29 -12.72
C ASP A 870 40.02 24.74 -13.16
N GLU A 871 40.89 23.74 -13.41
CA GLU A 871 42.31 23.88 -13.82
C GLU A 871 43.28 24.43 -12.75
N LYS A 872 42.82 24.66 -11.52
CA LYS A 872 43.65 25.15 -10.42
C LYS A 872 43.86 24.09 -9.34
N ALA A 873 45.10 23.89 -8.94
CA ALA A 873 45.44 23.07 -7.78
C ALA A 873 44.94 23.74 -6.50
N THR A 874 44.25 22.98 -5.64
CA THR A 874 43.72 23.47 -4.37
C THR A 874 43.76 22.38 -3.31
N PHE A 875 43.74 22.78 -2.04
CA PHE A 875 43.65 21.86 -0.90
C PHE A 875 42.26 21.21 -0.83
N ILE A 876 42.22 19.93 -0.44
CA ILE A 876 41.01 19.19 -0.07
C ILE A 876 41.22 18.49 1.26
N SER A 877 40.14 18.25 2.00
CA SER A 877 40.19 17.51 3.27
C SER A 877 39.55 16.14 3.13
N SER A 878 39.94 15.22 4.03
CA SER A 878 39.35 13.89 4.13
C SER A 878 38.79 13.65 5.53
N SER A 879 37.70 12.91 5.64
CA SER A 879 37.06 12.58 6.91
C SER A 879 36.61 11.11 6.94
N ILE A 880 36.55 10.54 8.14
CA ILE A 880 36.10 9.16 8.35
C ILE A 880 34.61 9.20 8.66
N ILE A 881 33.81 8.51 7.84
CA ILE A 881 32.35 8.48 7.99
C ILE A 881 31.94 7.31 8.87
N THR A 882 32.45 6.11 8.56
CA THR A 882 32.23 4.90 9.36
C THR A 882 33.49 4.04 9.38
N ASN A 883 33.72 3.40 10.52
CA ASN A 883 34.73 2.38 10.71
C ASN A 883 34.05 1.16 11.36
N SER A 884 34.05 0.03 10.67
CA SER A 884 33.50 -1.24 11.16
C SER A 884 34.64 -2.23 11.45
N SER A 885 34.32 -3.46 11.87
CA SER A 885 35.36 -4.47 12.10
C SER A 885 36.14 -4.88 10.84
N ASP A 886 35.57 -4.70 9.65
CA ASP A 886 36.16 -5.16 8.38
C ASP A 886 36.06 -4.18 7.21
N SER A 887 35.47 -2.99 7.41
CA SER A 887 35.29 -1.98 6.37
C SER A 887 35.54 -0.55 6.86
N LEU A 888 36.00 0.31 5.95
CA LEU A 888 36.26 1.73 6.19
C LEU A 888 35.64 2.58 5.07
N VAL A 889 34.87 3.61 5.45
CA VAL A 889 34.30 4.60 4.52
C VAL A 889 34.93 5.97 4.76
N LEU A 890 35.53 6.52 3.71
CA LEU A 890 36.23 7.80 3.70
C LEU A 890 35.48 8.80 2.82
N SER A 891 35.29 10.02 3.30
CA SER A 891 34.73 11.11 2.53
C SER A 891 35.81 12.12 2.17
N LEU A 892 35.93 12.45 0.88
CA LEU A 892 36.78 13.53 0.37
C LEU A 892 35.93 14.77 0.13
N ASN A 893 36.23 15.86 0.82
CA ASN A 893 35.53 17.13 0.69
C ASN A 893 36.17 17.94 -0.43
N LEU A 894 35.43 18.17 -1.51
CA LEU A 894 35.86 18.85 -2.72
C LEU A 894 35.27 20.26 -2.78
N PRO A 895 36.00 21.22 -3.36
CA PRO A 895 35.49 22.57 -3.57
C PRO A 895 34.36 22.62 -4.60
N HIS A 896 33.76 23.79 -4.78
CA HIS A 896 32.82 24.04 -5.87
C HIS A 896 33.56 24.10 -7.21
N CYS A 897 33.25 23.20 -8.15
CA CYS A 897 33.92 23.10 -9.45
C CYS A 897 32.90 22.95 -10.58
N ASN A 898 32.75 24.00 -11.39
CA ASN A 898 31.69 24.04 -12.40
C ASN A 898 32.02 23.19 -13.62
N ASN A 899 33.26 23.23 -14.08
CA ASN A 899 33.65 22.59 -15.32
C ASN A 899 34.25 21.22 -15.02
N ARG A 900 35.22 21.15 -14.09
CA ARG A 900 35.97 19.92 -13.82
C ARG A 900 36.60 19.88 -12.43
N CYS A 901 36.37 18.79 -11.71
CA CYS A 901 37.07 18.39 -10.48
C CYS A 901 37.89 17.12 -10.73
N GLU A 902 39.17 17.11 -10.35
CA GLU A 902 40.04 15.93 -10.45
C GLU A 902 40.58 15.50 -9.08
N ILE A 903 40.31 14.24 -8.79
CA ILE A 903 40.72 13.26 -7.77
C ILE A 903 41.90 12.37 -8.16
N ASP A 904 42.97 12.20 -7.38
CA ASP A 904 44.01 11.19 -7.70
C ASP A 904 44.55 10.40 -6.48
N PRO A 905 43.70 9.63 -5.77
CA PRO A 905 44.15 8.75 -4.68
C PRO A 905 44.89 7.50 -5.19
N ASP A 906 45.70 6.87 -4.34
CA ASP A 906 46.41 5.64 -4.69
C ASP A 906 46.41 4.60 -3.56
N PHE A 907 46.53 3.32 -3.93
CA PHE A 907 46.46 2.19 -3.02
C PHE A 907 47.54 1.15 -3.33
N SER A 908 48.15 0.59 -2.28
CA SER A 908 49.18 -0.44 -2.38
C SER A 908 48.99 -1.50 -1.30
N VAL A 909 49.00 -2.78 -1.66
CA VAL A 909 49.00 -3.89 -0.67
C VAL A 909 50.43 -4.33 -0.40
N LEU A 910 50.84 -4.22 0.86
CA LEU A 910 52.14 -4.65 1.36
C LEU A 910 51.98 -5.78 2.38
N VAL A 911 53.09 -6.44 2.71
CA VAL A 911 53.10 -7.52 3.69
C VAL A 911 53.72 -7.02 5.00
N SER A 912 53.03 -7.29 6.11
CA SER A 912 53.47 -6.81 7.43
C SER A 912 54.75 -7.54 7.88
N PRO A 913 55.58 -6.94 8.75
CA PRO A 913 56.77 -7.59 9.32
C PRO A 913 56.48 -8.84 10.14
N GLY A 914 55.22 -9.05 10.55
CA GLY A 914 54.78 -10.22 11.30
C GLY A 914 54.52 -11.46 10.41
N PHE A 915 54.64 -11.33 9.09
CA PHE A 915 54.45 -12.43 8.15
C PHE A 915 55.54 -13.50 8.28
N LYS A 916 55.13 -14.76 8.20
CA LYS A 916 56.01 -15.94 8.28
C LYS A 916 55.68 -16.90 7.16
N GLN A 917 56.69 -17.49 6.53
CA GLN A 917 56.44 -18.62 5.62
C GLN A 917 56.07 -19.86 6.44
N CYS A 918 54.78 -20.20 6.48
CA CYS A 918 54.31 -21.33 7.26
C CYS A 918 54.88 -22.64 6.68
N LYS A 919 55.54 -23.45 7.52
CA LYS A 919 56.05 -24.76 7.11
C LYS A 919 54.87 -25.72 6.95
N ASN A 920 54.76 -26.39 5.80
CA ASN A 920 53.83 -27.51 5.60
C ASN A 920 53.96 -28.49 6.77
N GLN A 921 52.91 -28.67 7.56
CA GLN A 921 52.84 -29.77 8.52
C GLN A 921 52.57 -31.10 7.79
N ASN A 922 53.51 -31.52 6.94
CA ASN A 922 53.69 -32.96 6.68
C ASN A 922 54.42 -33.54 7.89
N GLY A 923 53.66 -33.82 8.94
CA GLY A 923 54.23 -34.24 10.22
C GLY A 923 53.22 -34.95 11.10
N LYS A 924 52.82 -36.17 10.68
CA LYS A 924 52.56 -37.40 11.50
C LYS A 924 51.34 -38.22 10.99
N SER A 925 51.39 -38.73 9.77
CA SER A 925 50.43 -39.73 9.24
C SER A 925 50.45 -41.11 9.95
N TRP A 926 51.26 -41.30 11.00
CA TRP A 926 51.30 -42.53 11.79
C TRP A 926 50.37 -42.53 13.01
N VAL A 927 49.79 -41.38 13.37
CA VAL A 927 49.01 -41.23 14.61
C VAL A 927 47.59 -41.83 14.47
N ILE A 928 46.99 -41.81 13.28
CA ILE A 928 45.64 -42.34 13.06
C ILE A 928 45.59 -43.88 13.13
N PRO A 929 46.52 -44.65 12.51
CA PRO A 929 46.57 -46.11 12.72
C PRO A 929 46.87 -46.49 14.19
N VAL A 930 47.75 -45.76 14.87
CA VAL A 930 48.16 -46.09 16.25
C VAL A 930 47.08 -45.75 17.29
N ALA A 931 46.33 -44.66 17.09
CA ALA A 931 45.25 -44.27 17.99
C ALA A 931 44.01 -45.17 17.91
N VAL A 932 43.80 -45.89 16.80
CA VAL A 932 42.65 -46.81 16.63
C VAL A 932 43.02 -48.26 16.97
N VAL A 933 44.23 -48.71 16.67
CA VAL A 933 44.63 -50.12 16.86
C VAL A 933 44.90 -50.45 18.33
N ILE A 934 45.51 -49.53 19.09
CA ILE A 934 45.89 -49.79 20.50
C ILE A 934 44.67 -49.96 21.42
N PRO A 935 43.60 -49.12 21.35
CA PRO A 935 42.41 -49.32 22.18
C PRO A 935 41.67 -50.62 21.87
N CYS A 936 41.56 -51.00 20.59
CA CYS A 936 40.87 -52.22 20.19
C CYS A 936 41.56 -53.48 20.72
N VAL A 937 42.90 -53.54 20.68
CA VAL A 937 43.67 -54.67 21.24
C VAL A 937 43.53 -54.71 22.77
N PHE A 938 43.51 -53.55 23.44
CA PHE A 938 43.35 -53.48 24.90
C PHE A 938 41.96 -53.93 25.37
N VAL A 939 40.90 -53.55 24.65
CA VAL A 939 39.52 -53.98 24.98
C VAL A 939 39.35 -55.49 24.80
N VAL A 940 39.90 -56.09 23.73
CA VAL A 940 39.83 -57.55 23.52
C VAL A 940 40.59 -58.30 24.62
N ALA A 941 41.76 -57.80 25.04
CA ALA A 941 42.52 -58.39 26.14
C ALA A 941 41.74 -58.34 27.48
N ILE A 942 41.08 -57.22 27.79
CA ILE A 942 40.24 -57.08 29.00
C ILE A 942 39.06 -58.05 28.97
N VAL A 943 38.40 -58.24 27.82
CA VAL A 943 37.26 -59.17 27.70
C VAL A 943 37.70 -60.62 27.93
N ILE A 944 38.85 -61.03 27.39
CA ILE A 944 39.39 -62.39 27.58
C ILE A 944 39.79 -62.62 29.05
N VAL A 945 40.49 -61.66 29.67
CA VAL A 945 40.88 -61.75 31.10
C VAL A 945 39.63 -61.73 32.00
N GLY A 946 38.65 -60.89 31.70
CA GLY A 946 37.37 -60.83 32.41
C GLY A 946 36.58 -62.15 32.31
N ALA A 947 36.52 -62.76 31.13
CA ALA A 947 35.86 -64.05 30.94
C ALA A 947 36.55 -65.19 31.72
N LEU A 948 37.89 -65.19 31.78
CA LEU A 948 38.66 -66.17 32.56
C LEU A 948 38.47 -66.00 34.08
N LEU A 949 38.42 -64.76 34.57
CA LEU A 949 38.17 -64.46 35.99
C LEU A 949 36.72 -64.81 36.42
N ILE A 950 35.72 -64.56 35.56
CA ILE A 950 34.32 -64.94 35.80
C ILE A 950 34.16 -66.47 35.82
N LYS A 951 34.92 -67.21 34.99
CA LYS A 951 34.92 -68.68 34.99
C LYS A 951 35.56 -69.27 36.26
N LYS A 952 36.60 -68.62 36.81
CA LYS A 952 37.36 -69.08 38.00
C LYS A 952 36.66 -68.79 39.33
N ASN A 953 35.77 -67.78 39.41
CA ASN A 953 35.08 -67.36 40.65
C ASN A 953 33.54 -67.49 40.60
N ARG A 954 33.05 -68.53 39.92
CA ARG A 954 31.64 -68.71 39.53
C ARG A 954 30.65 -68.76 40.72
N THR A 955 31.09 -69.20 41.90
CA THR A 955 30.25 -69.29 43.12
C THR A 955 30.06 -67.94 43.82
N ASN A 956 31.05 -67.05 43.80
CA ASN A 956 30.95 -65.72 44.44
C ASN A 956 30.15 -64.71 43.59
N VAL A 957 30.17 -64.84 42.26
CA VAL A 957 29.42 -63.96 41.35
C VAL A 957 27.91 -64.22 41.41
N MET A 958 27.46 -65.44 41.74
CA MET A 958 26.03 -65.74 41.94
C MET A 958 25.46 -65.17 43.24
N VAL A 959 26.28 -64.92 44.26
CA VAL A 959 25.85 -64.31 45.54
C VAL A 959 25.65 -62.79 45.40
N ILE A 960 26.44 -62.12 44.55
CA ILE A 960 26.31 -60.68 44.29
C ILE A 960 25.09 -60.36 43.39
N LYS A 961 24.72 -61.26 42.47
CA LYS A 961 23.56 -61.08 41.57
C LYS A 961 22.20 -61.10 42.30
N LYS A 962 22.11 -61.66 43.52
CA LYS A 962 20.88 -61.63 44.35
C LYS A 962 20.72 -60.35 45.18
N LYS A 963 21.78 -59.55 45.40
CA LYS A 963 21.70 -58.26 46.12
C LYS A 963 21.36 -57.06 45.23
N PHE A 964 21.51 -57.15 43.91
CA PHE A 964 21.28 -56.05 42.96
C PHE A 964 19.89 -56.02 42.29
N LYS A 965 18.96 -56.93 42.63
CA LYS A 965 17.62 -56.99 42.01
C LYS A 965 16.52 -56.17 42.73
N ASN A 966 16.84 -55.45 43.82
CA ASN A 966 15.85 -54.73 44.64
C ASN A 966 15.97 -53.19 44.64
N LYS A 967 16.75 -52.58 43.74
CA LYS A 967 16.75 -51.12 43.54
C LYS A 967 16.77 -50.83 42.05
N PHE A 968 15.60 -50.62 41.45
CA PHE A 968 15.30 -49.70 40.33
C PHE A 968 13.92 -50.05 39.76
N LYS A 969 12.89 -49.30 40.18
CA LYS A 969 11.63 -49.11 39.43
C LYS A 969 11.81 -47.89 38.51
N PRO A 970 11.28 -47.88 37.28
CA PRO A 970 11.39 -46.74 36.37
C PRO A 970 10.26 -45.72 36.60
N THR A 971 10.58 -44.42 36.60
CA THR A 971 9.58 -43.34 36.63
C THR A 971 9.74 -42.39 35.43
N LYS A 972 8.63 -42.32 34.68
CA LYS A 972 8.05 -41.34 33.75
C LYS A 972 8.85 -40.15 33.19
N LYS A 973 8.63 -39.95 31.88
CA LYS A 973 8.76 -38.73 31.07
C LYS A 973 8.07 -37.51 31.69
N GLN A 974 8.70 -36.34 31.58
CA GLN A 974 8.08 -35.02 31.70
C GLN A 974 8.56 -34.11 30.56
N ASP A 975 7.63 -33.30 30.10
CA ASP A 975 7.59 -32.57 28.83
C ASP A 975 8.54 -31.36 28.75
N LEU A 976 8.96 -31.04 27.53
CA LEU A 976 9.69 -29.82 27.18
C LEU A 976 8.76 -28.60 27.19
N TYR A 977 9.20 -27.55 27.89
CA TYR A 977 8.62 -26.20 27.88
C TYR A 977 9.24 -25.38 26.74
N MET A 978 8.40 -24.80 25.87
CA MET A 978 8.77 -23.77 24.88
C MET A 978 8.38 -22.39 25.44
N PRO A 979 9.27 -21.38 25.43
CA PRO A 979 8.91 -20.02 25.80
C PRO A 979 8.11 -19.31 24.70
N SER A 980 7.16 -18.47 25.11
CA SER A 980 6.24 -17.74 24.25
C SER A 980 6.84 -16.45 23.68
N GLU A 981 6.28 -16.04 22.54
CA GLU A 981 6.63 -14.92 21.63
C GLU A 981 6.84 -13.52 22.25
N ALA A 982 6.58 -13.34 23.54
CA ALA A 982 6.88 -12.10 24.28
C ALA A 982 8.35 -11.98 24.72
N GLU A 983 9.13 -13.07 24.72
CA GLU A 983 10.56 -13.05 25.07
C GLU A 983 11.50 -12.85 23.85
N LEU A 984 10.94 -12.78 22.63
CA LEU A 984 11.70 -12.61 21.37
C LEU A 984 11.71 -11.17 20.83
N LYS A 985 11.26 -10.18 21.61
CA LYS A 985 11.40 -8.76 21.27
C LYS A 985 12.11 -7.99 22.39
N LYS A 986 13.41 -8.27 22.55
CA LYS A 986 14.43 -7.41 23.18
C LYS A 986 15.84 -7.97 22.91
N VAL A 987 16.28 -7.86 21.66
CA VAL A 987 17.70 -7.71 21.25
C VAL A 987 17.70 -6.83 20.01
#